data_AF-A0A955IK60-F1
#
_entry.id   AF-A0A955IK60-F1
#
_cell.length_a   1.000
_cell.length_b   1.000
_cell.length_c   1.000
_cell.angle_alpha   90.00
_cell.angle_beta   90.00
_cell.angle_gamma   90.00
#
_symmetry.space_group_name_H-M   'P 1'
#
loop_
_entity.id
_entity.type
_entity.pdbx_description
1 polymer ?
#
loop_
_entity_poly.entity_id
_entity_poly.type
_entity_poly.pdbx_seq_one_letter_code
_entity_poly.pdbx_strand_id
1 'polypeptide(L)'
;MTVRTMLHAFTCLAAALAVVGPGRADTIHVNAACGDDAWTGQSANCVAPNGPKQSIKAAVGAATNGDLVLVADGLYIGDDNRDVSFGGKSIRVESANGPAACIIDRQGFGRAFRFANHEPPTATLRGFTIRNGHASLGGAVLVQNGARPTIIDCRFENCSGDVGGAMRVIDAGPMEVRDCTFVNAAAVGGGAMFVYESHVVIAGCRFSAGVAEVSGGAISACGGTIEVSRSMFDNCHCSFIGGAVDVCADTVFTNCAFSRNDAVEGGAMHTTGGQYWLDNCTVATSWAGFAFRGDGTVHLSNSIVWNNTPAHSIGVNMVALYSNVQGNGSSANGNMNSDPLFVQPGADDLRLGLGSPCVNAASSALLPNDVHDADGDGDTSEPLPFDLAGLARVQDGAPDIGAYEGAFPIQLPSASDDDIDEGETTILVPEGNDFNPILAPAVIVRNVDAGDDASYTVTQLNTNPRPGAGGYDIVGRALVTVSDMGGGEHLSRLFISFNASDLAGLDPADIGVARLDESHGRWVHGAIGNTQPSPGQPGPIGDRMLDLDGGPWVVSAELGDGGVYWDPGLAHGFAWMNVDGIGTFAIGVAICPADCWPGAGDGVVDAGDLQFVLSNWGEVGAYLPCDLDLDGIVGPVDLMLVLANWGACTDGDDGDAGGSDPPPIDSEGWGECTHEPCHGDLDGNGTVDPGDLAILFAFWSEPHPEPGPSHDGEAGSRTDGVGLAIADLDGDGRVDRADLRRLLSGR
;
A
#
# COMPACT_ATOMS: atom_id res chain seq x y z
N MET A 1 -69.34 -4.27 37.07
CA MET A 1 -68.78 -5.40 36.31
C MET A 1 -67.26 -5.38 36.47
N THR A 2 -66.76 -5.51 37.71
CA THR A 2 -66.26 -6.72 38.36
C THR A 2 -65.17 -7.48 37.58
N VAL A 3 -63.98 -7.48 38.20
CA VAL A 3 -62.69 -8.15 37.93
C VAL A 3 -62.76 -9.61 37.42
N ARG A 4 -63.96 -10.23 37.40
CA ARG A 4 -64.20 -11.60 36.91
C ARG A 4 -64.19 -11.73 35.38
N THR A 5 -64.42 -10.65 34.62
CA THR A 5 -64.38 -10.68 33.14
C THR A 5 -62.97 -10.52 32.56
N MET A 6 -62.01 -9.94 33.29
CA MET A 6 -60.61 -9.88 32.85
C MET A 6 -59.84 -11.18 33.10
N LEU A 7 -60.24 -11.97 34.12
CA LEU A 7 -59.56 -13.22 34.44
C LEU A 7 -59.86 -14.37 33.44
N HIS A 8 -60.96 -14.30 32.69
CA HIS A 8 -61.28 -15.28 31.64
C HIS A 8 -60.62 -14.94 30.28
N ALA A 9 -60.22 -13.70 30.06
CA ALA A 9 -59.43 -13.33 28.87
C ALA A 9 -57.96 -13.77 29.00
N PHE A 10 -57.43 -13.83 30.23
CA PHE A 10 -56.06 -14.31 30.49
C PHE A 10 -55.91 -15.83 30.46
N THR A 11 -56.97 -16.61 30.71
CA THR A 11 -56.91 -18.08 30.66
C THR A 11 -57.10 -18.66 29.25
N CYS A 12 -57.65 -17.91 28.29
CA CYS A 12 -57.73 -18.35 26.88
C CYS A 12 -56.52 -17.94 26.03
N LEU A 13 -55.68 -16.98 26.46
CA LEU A 13 -54.41 -16.66 25.78
C LEU A 13 -53.24 -17.54 26.25
N ALA A 14 -53.36 -18.21 27.39
CA ALA A 14 -52.37 -19.16 27.91
C ALA A 14 -52.44 -20.56 27.28
N ALA A 15 -53.41 -20.83 26.39
CA ALA A 15 -53.61 -22.14 25.75
C ALA A 15 -53.20 -22.19 24.26
N ALA A 16 -52.60 -21.12 23.72
CA ALA A 16 -52.01 -21.11 22.37
C ALA A 16 -50.51 -20.72 22.35
N LEU A 17 -49.91 -20.53 23.53
CA LEU A 17 -48.45 -20.52 23.68
C LEU A 17 -48.05 -21.88 24.23
N ALA A 18 -47.94 -22.87 23.35
CA ALA A 18 -47.01 -23.96 23.62
C ALA A 18 -45.63 -23.28 23.67
N VAL A 19 -45.19 -22.98 24.89
CA VAL A 19 -43.79 -22.70 25.19
C VAL A 19 -43.04 -23.95 24.72
N VAL A 20 -42.55 -23.90 23.49
CA VAL A 20 -41.35 -24.64 23.13
C VAL A 20 -40.32 -24.05 24.09
N GLY A 21 -40.00 -24.79 25.17
CA GLY A 21 -38.87 -24.44 26.02
C GLY A 21 -37.64 -24.25 25.12
N PRO A 22 -36.59 -23.53 25.56
CA PRO A 22 -35.37 -23.42 24.76
C PRO A 22 -35.01 -24.85 24.35
N GLY A 23 -35.10 -25.13 23.04
CA GLY A 23 -34.62 -26.39 22.51
C GLY A 23 -33.20 -26.53 23.03
N ARG A 24 -32.89 -27.68 23.64
CA ARG A 24 -31.53 -27.95 24.08
C ARG A 24 -30.64 -27.69 22.86
N ALA A 25 -29.73 -26.72 22.97
CA ALA A 25 -28.79 -26.40 21.91
C ALA A 25 -28.13 -27.69 21.46
N ASP A 26 -28.43 -28.12 20.23
CA ASP A 26 -27.88 -29.32 19.66
C ASP A 26 -26.70 -28.93 18.75
N THR A 27 -25.83 -29.90 18.47
CA THR A 27 -24.69 -29.71 17.58
C THR A 27 -24.98 -30.38 16.24
N ILE A 28 -24.88 -29.62 15.16
CA ILE A 28 -24.94 -30.10 13.79
C ILE A 28 -23.52 -30.18 13.25
N HIS A 29 -23.04 -31.39 13.00
CA HIS A 29 -21.69 -31.64 12.52
C HIS A 29 -21.59 -31.53 11.00
N VAL A 30 -20.50 -30.94 10.52
CA VAL A 30 -20.19 -30.80 9.08
C VAL A 30 -18.82 -31.42 8.79
N ASN A 31 -18.69 -32.18 7.71
CA ASN A 31 -17.42 -32.74 7.26
C ASN A 31 -17.39 -32.84 5.74
N ALA A 32 -16.51 -32.08 5.08
CA ALA A 32 -16.42 -32.05 3.62
C ALA A 32 -15.99 -33.40 3.00
N ALA A 33 -15.17 -34.18 3.70
CA ALA A 33 -14.55 -35.39 3.16
C ALA A 33 -15.48 -36.61 3.19
N CYS A 34 -16.33 -36.73 4.21
CA CYS A 34 -17.13 -37.93 4.43
C CYS A 34 -18.63 -37.66 4.69
N GLY A 35 -19.03 -36.40 4.82
CA GLY A 35 -20.42 -36.03 5.09
C GLY A 35 -21.33 -36.21 3.88
N ASP A 36 -22.63 -36.22 4.14
CA ASP A 36 -23.69 -36.28 3.12
C ASP A 36 -24.84 -35.37 3.58
N ASP A 37 -25.27 -34.46 2.71
CA ASP A 37 -26.32 -33.49 3.03
C ASP A 37 -27.70 -34.12 3.26
N ALA A 38 -27.90 -35.39 2.87
CA ALA A 38 -29.07 -36.17 3.22
C ALA A 38 -29.07 -36.68 4.68
N TRP A 39 -27.92 -36.70 5.37
CA TRP A 39 -27.82 -37.15 6.77
C TRP A 39 -28.32 -36.10 7.75
N THR A 40 -28.58 -36.47 9.00
CA THR A 40 -29.15 -35.52 9.99
C THR A 40 -28.14 -34.52 10.53
N GLY A 41 -26.83 -34.82 10.48
CA GLY A 41 -25.78 -34.00 11.10
C GLY A 41 -25.64 -34.20 12.61
N GLN A 42 -26.38 -35.11 13.24
CA GLN A 42 -26.40 -35.28 14.70
C GLN A 42 -25.20 -36.05 15.28
N SER A 43 -24.31 -36.55 14.43
CA SER A 43 -23.10 -37.26 14.83
C SER A 43 -21.93 -36.85 13.94
N ALA A 44 -20.74 -36.70 14.53
CA ALA A 44 -19.50 -36.49 13.79
C ALA A 44 -19.02 -37.75 13.04
N ASN A 45 -19.53 -38.93 13.39
CA ASN A 45 -19.13 -40.19 12.74
C ASN A 45 -19.75 -40.28 11.35
N CYS A 46 -18.94 -40.61 10.33
CA CYS A 46 -19.32 -40.71 8.93
C CYS A 46 -20.24 -41.91 8.62
N VAL A 47 -21.39 -42.01 9.29
CA VAL A 47 -22.29 -43.17 9.22
C VAL A 47 -23.75 -42.70 9.11
N ALA A 48 -24.43 -43.12 8.05
CA ALA A 48 -25.84 -42.84 7.83
C ALA A 48 -26.75 -43.45 8.93
N PRO A 49 -27.95 -42.88 9.18
CA PRO A 49 -28.45 -41.63 8.64
C PRO A 49 -28.00 -40.40 9.47
N ASN A 50 -27.25 -40.61 10.56
CA ASN A 50 -27.00 -39.57 11.56
C ASN A 50 -25.65 -38.86 11.43
N GLY A 51 -24.80 -39.26 10.49
CA GLY A 51 -23.48 -38.67 10.30
C GLY A 51 -23.51 -37.19 9.90
N PRO A 52 -22.33 -36.58 9.71
CA PRO A 52 -22.21 -35.15 9.46
C PRO A 52 -22.82 -34.76 8.11
N LYS A 53 -23.32 -33.53 8.04
CA LYS A 53 -23.63 -32.87 6.76
C LYS A 53 -22.34 -32.71 5.95
N GLN A 54 -22.44 -32.67 4.63
CA GLN A 54 -21.29 -32.42 3.77
C GLN A 54 -20.97 -30.92 3.67
N SER A 55 -22.01 -30.10 3.49
CA SER A 55 -21.89 -28.66 3.27
C SER A 55 -22.31 -27.84 4.50
N ILE A 56 -21.70 -26.66 4.63
CA ILE A 56 -22.03 -25.70 5.69
C ILE A 56 -23.46 -25.20 5.49
N LYS A 57 -23.89 -24.95 4.24
CA LYS A 57 -25.25 -24.49 3.93
C LYS A 57 -26.33 -25.48 4.33
N ALA A 58 -26.13 -26.78 4.09
CA ALA A 58 -27.08 -27.79 4.52
C ALA A 58 -27.16 -27.90 6.06
N ALA A 59 -26.03 -27.76 6.75
CA ALA A 59 -25.99 -27.77 8.20
C ALA A 59 -26.66 -26.53 8.81
N VAL A 60 -26.36 -25.34 8.28
CA VAL A 60 -27.06 -24.10 8.64
C VAL A 60 -28.55 -24.25 8.35
N GLY A 61 -28.94 -24.85 7.22
CA GLY A 61 -30.35 -25.12 6.91
C GLY A 61 -31.06 -26.02 7.94
N ALA A 62 -30.36 -27.01 8.48
CA ALA A 62 -30.88 -27.92 9.51
C ALA A 62 -30.93 -27.31 10.92
N ALA A 63 -30.05 -26.35 11.21
CA ALA A 63 -29.94 -25.72 12.53
C ALA A 63 -31.14 -24.81 12.86
N THR A 64 -31.46 -24.73 14.15
CA THR A 64 -32.46 -23.86 14.76
C THR A 64 -31.82 -22.93 15.79
N ASN A 65 -32.56 -21.93 16.28
CA ASN A 65 -32.02 -20.96 17.24
C ASN A 65 -31.41 -21.64 18.47
N GLY A 66 -30.17 -21.28 18.80
CA GLY A 66 -29.39 -21.84 19.89
C GLY A 66 -28.39 -22.92 19.47
N ASP A 67 -28.56 -23.52 18.28
CA ASP A 67 -27.71 -24.62 17.82
C ASP A 67 -26.28 -24.17 17.46
N LEU A 68 -25.36 -25.12 17.56
CA LEU A 68 -23.98 -25.02 17.09
C LEU A 68 -23.83 -25.82 15.80
N VAL A 69 -23.42 -25.19 14.71
CA VAL A 69 -22.90 -25.84 13.52
C VAL A 69 -21.39 -25.99 13.69
N LEU A 70 -20.94 -27.21 14.00
CA LEU A 70 -19.53 -27.51 14.23
C LEU A 70 -18.92 -28.10 12.97
N VAL A 71 -17.99 -27.36 12.36
CA VAL A 71 -17.38 -27.69 11.07
C VAL A 71 -16.02 -28.35 11.32
N ALA A 72 -15.85 -29.58 10.85
CA ALA A 72 -14.60 -30.31 10.95
C ALA A 72 -13.52 -29.70 10.04
N ASP A 73 -12.26 -30.01 10.33
CA ASP A 73 -11.12 -29.58 9.52
C ASP A 73 -11.27 -30.06 8.07
N GLY A 74 -10.83 -29.21 7.14
CA GLY A 74 -10.86 -29.53 5.73
C GLY A 74 -11.05 -28.32 4.82
N LEU A 75 -11.13 -28.64 3.53
CA LEU A 75 -11.32 -27.69 2.45
C LEU A 75 -12.78 -27.73 1.98
N TYR A 76 -13.47 -26.59 2.08
CA TYR A 76 -14.87 -26.41 1.74
C TYR A 76 -14.99 -25.56 0.48
N ILE A 77 -15.38 -26.19 -0.63
CA ILE A 77 -15.52 -25.58 -1.97
C ILE A 77 -16.95 -25.74 -2.51
N GLY A 78 -17.19 -25.25 -3.73
CA GLY A 78 -18.46 -25.45 -4.44
C GLY A 78 -19.57 -24.48 -4.04
N ASP A 79 -20.74 -24.64 -4.66
CA ASP A 79 -21.88 -23.70 -4.52
C ASP A 79 -22.69 -23.90 -3.24
N ASP A 80 -22.61 -25.10 -2.64
CA ASP A 80 -23.24 -25.39 -1.36
C ASP A 80 -22.46 -24.80 -0.17
N ASN A 81 -21.34 -24.13 -0.42
CA ASN A 81 -20.63 -23.29 0.56
C ASN A 81 -20.56 -21.82 0.11
N ARG A 82 -21.46 -21.40 -0.81
CA ARG A 82 -21.59 -20.04 -1.33
C ARG A 82 -22.81 -19.33 -0.75
N ASP A 83 -22.64 -18.05 -0.42
CA ASP A 83 -23.70 -17.16 0.09
C ASP A 83 -24.51 -17.84 1.22
N VAL A 84 -23.80 -18.49 2.16
CA VAL A 84 -24.41 -19.14 3.31
C VAL A 84 -25.09 -18.08 4.17
N SER A 85 -26.41 -18.20 4.30
CA SER A 85 -27.25 -17.29 5.08
C SER A 85 -27.79 -17.99 6.31
N PHE A 86 -27.71 -17.31 7.45
CA PHE A 86 -28.25 -17.83 8.71
C PHE A 86 -29.76 -17.66 8.78
N GLY A 87 -30.37 -16.89 7.87
CA GLY A 87 -31.82 -16.73 7.79
C GLY A 87 -32.44 -16.09 9.03
N GLY A 88 -31.71 -15.16 9.67
CA GLY A 88 -32.17 -14.47 10.90
C GLY A 88 -32.05 -15.32 12.16
N LYS A 89 -31.43 -16.50 12.07
CA LYS A 89 -31.27 -17.41 13.21
C LYS A 89 -30.12 -17.01 14.12
N SER A 90 -30.34 -17.19 15.42
CA SER A 90 -29.34 -17.08 16.47
C SER A 90 -28.56 -18.41 16.58
N ILE A 91 -27.68 -18.69 15.63
CA ILE A 91 -26.84 -19.91 15.62
C ILE A 91 -25.36 -19.55 15.65
N ARG A 92 -24.54 -20.48 16.12
CA ARG A 92 -23.08 -20.38 16.03
C ARG A 92 -22.58 -21.30 14.94
N VAL A 93 -21.78 -20.79 14.01
CA VAL A 93 -21.07 -21.60 13.02
C VAL A 93 -19.59 -21.48 13.34
N GLU A 94 -18.97 -22.60 13.72
CA GLU A 94 -17.62 -22.62 14.29
C GLU A 94 -16.79 -23.74 13.65
N SER A 95 -15.55 -23.43 13.29
CA SER A 95 -14.53 -24.44 13.03
C SER A 95 -14.15 -25.19 14.31
N ALA A 96 -13.88 -26.49 14.17
CA ALA A 96 -13.48 -27.34 15.30
C ALA A 96 -12.07 -26.97 15.83
N ASN A 97 -11.13 -26.62 14.96
CA ASN A 97 -9.72 -26.40 15.30
C ASN A 97 -9.16 -25.07 14.76
N GLY A 98 -10.00 -24.05 14.64
CA GLY A 98 -9.60 -22.70 14.26
C GLY A 98 -9.28 -22.51 12.77
N PRO A 99 -8.85 -21.30 12.38
CA PRO A 99 -8.81 -20.87 10.97
C PRO A 99 -7.75 -21.59 10.14
N ALA A 100 -6.65 -22.07 10.75
CA ALA A 100 -5.60 -22.79 10.03
C ALA A 100 -6.05 -24.18 9.52
N ALA A 101 -7.06 -24.78 10.15
CA ALA A 101 -7.49 -26.15 9.87
C ALA A 101 -8.76 -26.24 9.02
N CYS A 102 -9.60 -25.19 9.02
CA CYS A 102 -10.85 -25.16 8.27
C CYS A 102 -10.88 -24.02 7.26
N ILE A 103 -10.80 -24.37 5.98
CA ILE A 103 -10.65 -23.43 4.87
C ILE A 103 -11.91 -23.46 3.99
N ILE A 104 -12.55 -22.31 3.82
CA ILE A 104 -13.60 -22.08 2.84
C ILE A 104 -12.96 -21.37 1.64
N ASP A 105 -12.78 -22.11 0.54
CA ASP A 105 -12.15 -21.58 -0.67
C ASP A 105 -13.23 -21.31 -1.73
N ARG A 106 -13.32 -20.04 -2.15
CA ARG A 106 -14.29 -19.60 -3.14
C ARG A 106 -13.79 -19.67 -4.57
N GLN A 107 -12.50 -19.99 -4.78
CA GLN A 107 -11.88 -20.24 -6.09
C GLN A 107 -12.08 -19.08 -7.10
N GLY A 108 -12.18 -17.84 -6.62
CA GLY A 108 -12.48 -16.66 -7.44
C GLY A 108 -13.97 -16.45 -7.71
N PHE A 109 -14.87 -17.08 -6.95
CA PHE A 109 -16.31 -17.04 -7.22
C PHE A 109 -17.19 -16.79 -5.98
N GLY A 110 -17.74 -15.58 -5.93
CA GLY A 110 -18.78 -15.19 -4.98
C GLY A 110 -18.31 -15.15 -3.53
N ARG A 111 -19.27 -14.86 -2.65
CA ARG A 111 -19.07 -14.80 -1.19
C ARG A 111 -19.19 -16.16 -0.52
N ALA A 112 -18.59 -16.29 0.65
CA ALA A 112 -18.86 -17.39 1.57
C ALA A 112 -20.15 -17.16 2.37
N PHE A 113 -20.34 -15.98 2.97
CA PHE A 113 -21.46 -15.71 3.86
C PHE A 113 -22.24 -14.44 3.50
N ARG A 114 -23.55 -14.47 3.79
CA ARG A 114 -24.44 -13.31 3.67
C ARG A 114 -25.37 -13.23 4.88
N PHE A 115 -25.26 -12.14 5.64
CA PHE A 115 -26.14 -11.78 6.75
C PHE A 115 -27.07 -10.66 6.27
N ALA A 116 -28.38 -10.90 6.29
CA ALA A 116 -29.35 -10.02 5.61
C ALA A 116 -30.78 -10.08 6.18
N ASN A 117 -30.98 -10.74 7.32
CA ASN A 117 -32.30 -11.08 7.85
C ASN A 117 -32.41 -10.75 9.33
N HIS A 118 -31.80 -9.63 9.75
CA HIS A 118 -31.77 -9.22 11.16
C HIS A 118 -31.14 -10.26 12.09
N GLU A 119 -30.10 -10.96 11.64
CA GLU A 119 -29.35 -11.86 12.50
C GLU A 119 -28.89 -11.13 13.78
N PRO A 120 -29.10 -11.69 14.99
CA PRO A 120 -28.73 -11.03 16.25
C PRO A 120 -27.22 -11.16 16.55
N PRO A 121 -26.68 -10.44 17.55
CA PRO A 121 -25.29 -10.59 18.03
C PRO A 121 -24.89 -12.00 18.44
N THR A 122 -25.86 -12.83 18.83
CA THR A 122 -25.64 -14.24 19.13
C THR A 122 -25.49 -15.13 17.88
N ALA A 123 -25.64 -14.57 16.68
CA ALA A 123 -25.30 -15.22 15.42
C ALA A 123 -23.80 -15.06 15.17
N THR A 124 -23.04 -16.12 15.46
CA THR A 124 -21.56 -16.06 15.45
C THR A 124 -20.98 -16.84 14.28
N LEU A 125 -19.99 -16.24 13.60
CA LEU A 125 -19.10 -16.91 12.67
C LEU A 125 -17.70 -16.95 13.27
N ARG A 126 -17.12 -18.15 13.45
CA ARG A 126 -15.84 -18.28 14.16
C ARG A 126 -14.87 -19.30 13.58
N GLY A 127 -13.59 -18.94 13.52
CA GLY A 127 -12.51 -19.91 13.35
C GLY A 127 -12.27 -20.35 11.91
N PHE A 128 -12.61 -19.56 10.89
CA PHE A 128 -12.47 -19.98 9.48
C PHE A 128 -11.40 -19.17 8.76
N THR A 129 -10.62 -19.83 7.90
CA THR A 129 -9.99 -19.15 6.76
C THR A 129 -11.00 -19.10 5.63
N ILE A 130 -11.32 -17.92 5.12
CA ILE A 130 -12.15 -17.68 3.94
C ILE A 130 -11.27 -17.02 2.89
N ARG A 131 -11.06 -17.69 1.76
CA ARG A 131 -10.12 -17.20 0.74
C ARG A 131 -10.65 -17.23 -0.68
N ASN A 132 -10.02 -16.43 -1.54
CA ASN A 132 -10.33 -16.33 -2.97
C ASN A 132 -11.80 -15.97 -3.24
N GLY A 133 -12.42 -15.21 -2.35
CA GLY A 133 -13.78 -14.69 -2.53
C GLY A 133 -13.78 -13.54 -3.52
N HIS A 134 -14.63 -13.58 -4.55
CA HIS A 134 -14.73 -12.50 -5.53
C HIS A 134 -16.19 -12.14 -5.79
N ALA A 135 -16.61 -10.96 -5.36
CA ALA A 135 -17.94 -10.45 -5.65
C ALA A 135 -18.00 -8.92 -5.56
N SER A 136 -18.82 -8.28 -6.38
CA SER A 136 -18.99 -6.81 -6.37
C SER A 136 -19.24 -6.18 -5.00
N LEU A 137 -19.90 -6.90 -4.09
CA LEU A 137 -20.32 -6.37 -2.79
C LEU A 137 -19.87 -7.31 -1.68
N GLY A 138 -18.72 -7.03 -1.06
CA GLY A 138 -18.08 -7.95 -0.13
C GLY A 138 -17.54 -9.18 -0.86
N GLY A 139 -16.23 -9.35 -1.03
CA GLY A 139 -15.70 -10.54 -1.72
C GLY A 139 -15.93 -11.84 -0.96
N ALA A 140 -15.91 -11.80 0.38
CA ALA A 140 -16.12 -12.96 1.24
C ALA A 140 -17.42 -12.88 2.04
N VAL A 141 -17.75 -11.72 2.61
CA VAL A 141 -18.88 -11.54 3.53
C VAL A 141 -19.65 -10.27 3.20
N LEU A 142 -20.97 -10.38 3.21
CA LEU A 142 -21.88 -9.24 3.11
C LEU A 142 -22.81 -9.19 4.32
N VAL A 143 -22.85 -8.06 5.02
CA VAL A 143 -23.75 -7.79 6.14
C VAL A 143 -24.68 -6.63 5.79
N GLN A 144 -26.00 -6.84 5.90
CA GLN A 144 -26.99 -5.79 5.61
C GLN A 144 -28.34 -5.98 6.31
N ASN A 145 -29.27 -5.05 6.07
CA ASN A 145 -30.68 -5.12 6.52
C ASN A 145 -30.82 -5.33 8.03
N GLY A 146 -30.16 -4.50 8.82
CA GLY A 146 -30.20 -4.52 10.28
C GLY A 146 -29.62 -5.79 10.93
N ALA A 147 -28.91 -6.63 10.17
CA ALA A 147 -28.15 -7.75 10.72
C ALA A 147 -27.02 -7.26 11.62
N ARG A 148 -26.70 -8.04 12.65
CA ARG A 148 -25.73 -7.73 13.72
C ARG A 148 -24.89 -8.96 14.07
N PRO A 149 -24.28 -9.68 13.12
CA PRO A 149 -23.51 -10.87 13.44
C PRO A 149 -22.25 -10.51 14.23
N THR A 150 -21.72 -11.47 14.99
CA THR A 150 -20.38 -11.38 15.59
C THR A 150 -19.42 -12.28 14.81
N ILE A 151 -18.32 -11.72 14.32
CA ILE A 151 -17.32 -12.43 13.52
C ILE A 151 -16.02 -12.50 14.33
N ILE A 152 -15.52 -13.70 14.60
CA ILE A 152 -14.43 -13.92 15.57
C ILE A 152 -13.37 -14.85 14.99
N ASP A 153 -12.08 -14.60 15.21
CA ASP A 153 -11.01 -15.59 14.92
C ASP A 153 -11.07 -16.11 13.47
N CYS A 154 -11.35 -15.21 12.53
CA CYS A 154 -11.47 -15.53 11.11
C CYS A 154 -10.32 -14.90 10.33
N ARG A 155 -9.87 -15.58 9.28
CA ARG A 155 -8.86 -15.09 8.33
C ARG A 155 -9.51 -14.89 6.97
N PHE A 156 -9.48 -13.68 6.44
CA PHE A 156 -9.91 -13.35 5.08
C PHE A 156 -8.68 -13.15 4.21
N GLU A 157 -8.51 -13.95 3.17
CA GLU A 157 -7.27 -13.97 2.38
C GLU A 157 -7.55 -13.90 0.87
N ASN A 158 -6.83 -13.04 0.15
CA ASN A 158 -6.93 -12.91 -1.31
C ASN A 158 -8.40 -12.73 -1.76
N CYS A 159 -9.17 -11.90 -1.04
CA CYS A 159 -10.57 -11.63 -1.34
C CYS A 159 -10.68 -10.30 -2.07
N SER A 160 -11.54 -10.23 -3.09
CA SER A 160 -11.72 -9.03 -3.88
C SER A 160 -13.17 -8.70 -4.22
N GLY A 161 -13.43 -7.43 -4.49
CA GLY A 161 -14.75 -6.94 -4.88
C GLY A 161 -14.74 -5.47 -5.24
N ASP A 162 -15.80 -4.96 -5.88
CA ASP A 162 -15.86 -3.53 -6.22
C ASP A 162 -15.86 -2.68 -4.93
N VAL A 163 -16.57 -3.12 -3.89
CA VAL A 163 -16.67 -2.41 -2.61
C VAL A 163 -16.57 -3.40 -1.45
N GLY A 164 -15.58 -3.20 -0.58
CA GLY A 164 -15.26 -4.10 0.53
C GLY A 164 -14.65 -5.41 0.02
N GLY A 165 -13.33 -5.45 -0.19
CA GLY A 165 -12.70 -6.59 -0.88
C GLY A 165 -12.90 -7.91 -0.16
N ALA A 166 -12.87 -7.91 1.18
CA ALA A 166 -13.30 -9.06 1.98
C ALA A 166 -14.73 -8.89 2.51
N MET A 167 -15.03 -7.74 3.11
CA MET A 167 -16.27 -7.53 3.84
C MET A 167 -16.93 -6.22 3.46
N ARG A 168 -18.24 -6.27 3.17
CA ARG A 168 -19.08 -5.09 3.05
C ARG A 168 -20.16 -5.08 4.12
N VAL A 169 -20.29 -3.97 4.82
CA VAL A 169 -21.29 -3.71 5.85
C VAL A 169 -22.12 -2.50 5.43
N ILE A 170 -23.41 -2.72 5.16
CA ILE A 170 -24.32 -1.67 4.66
C ILE A 170 -25.71 -1.77 5.26
N ASP A 171 -26.24 -0.68 5.82
CA ASP A 171 -27.55 -0.70 6.51
C ASP A 171 -27.62 -1.85 7.54
N ALA A 172 -26.51 -2.11 8.23
CA ALA A 172 -26.42 -3.12 9.26
C ALA A 172 -26.71 -2.49 10.63
N GLY A 173 -27.13 -3.32 11.59
CA GLY A 173 -27.09 -2.86 12.97
C GLY A 173 -25.65 -2.93 13.51
N PRO A 174 -25.36 -2.30 14.66
CA PRO A 174 -24.11 -2.49 15.38
C PRO A 174 -23.65 -3.94 15.43
N MET A 175 -22.47 -4.19 14.86
CA MET A 175 -21.85 -5.52 14.77
C MET A 175 -20.40 -5.47 15.25
N GLU A 176 -19.82 -6.64 15.48
CA GLU A 176 -18.47 -6.80 16.02
C GLU A 176 -17.63 -7.74 15.14
N VAL A 177 -16.39 -7.32 14.91
CA VAL A 177 -15.33 -8.11 14.26
C VAL A 177 -14.15 -8.18 15.23
N ARG A 178 -13.80 -9.38 15.68
CA ARG A 178 -12.81 -9.58 16.74
C ARG A 178 -11.79 -10.65 16.39
N ASP A 179 -10.52 -10.42 16.74
CA ASP A 179 -9.41 -11.36 16.53
C ASP A 179 -9.31 -11.86 15.08
N CYS A 180 -9.68 -11.02 14.11
CA CYS A 180 -9.72 -11.39 12.71
C CYS A 180 -8.50 -10.85 11.96
N THR A 181 -8.08 -11.58 10.93
CA THR A 181 -7.01 -11.13 10.03
C THR A 181 -7.57 -10.96 8.62
N PHE A 182 -7.27 -9.83 7.99
CA PHE A 182 -7.54 -9.54 6.58
C PHE A 182 -6.21 -9.40 5.86
N VAL A 183 -5.95 -10.22 4.84
CA VAL A 183 -4.68 -10.25 4.11
C VAL A 183 -4.92 -10.21 2.62
N ASN A 184 -4.18 -9.35 1.91
CA ASN A 184 -4.22 -9.25 0.44
C ASN A 184 -5.66 -9.06 -0.08
N ALA A 185 -6.44 -8.23 0.60
CA ALA A 185 -7.81 -7.94 0.17
C ALA A 185 -7.81 -6.71 -0.74
N ALA A 186 -8.57 -6.75 -1.83
CA ALA A 186 -8.54 -5.70 -2.86
C ALA A 186 -9.93 -5.21 -3.26
N ALA A 187 -10.12 -3.89 -3.38
CA ALA A 187 -11.37 -3.31 -3.87
C ALA A 187 -11.20 -1.93 -4.53
N VAL A 188 -12.27 -1.37 -5.10
CA VAL A 188 -12.27 0.05 -5.49
C VAL A 188 -12.33 0.93 -4.23
N GLY A 189 -13.15 0.57 -3.24
CA GLY A 189 -13.21 1.26 -1.95
C GLY A 189 -13.28 0.28 -0.77
N GLY A 190 -12.47 0.54 0.26
CA GLY A 190 -12.32 -0.33 1.43
C GLY A 190 -11.69 -1.66 1.04
N GLY A 191 -10.37 -1.68 0.82
CA GLY A 191 -9.68 -2.85 0.24
C GLY A 191 -9.95 -4.14 1.01
N ALA A 192 -10.01 -4.09 2.35
CA ALA A 192 -10.53 -5.18 3.17
C ALA A 192 -12.01 -5.00 3.55
N MET A 193 -12.36 -3.84 4.11
CA MET A 193 -13.68 -3.59 4.69
C MET A 193 -14.27 -2.26 4.22
N PHE A 194 -15.54 -2.30 3.81
CA PHE A 194 -16.30 -1.08 3.50
C PHE A 194 -17.52 -0.98 4.40
N VAL A 195 -17.66 0.15 5.10
CA VAL A 195 -18.71 0.41 6.09
C VAL A 195 -19.54 1.62 5.66
N TYR A 196 -20.86 1.42 5.53
CA TYR A 196 -21.78 2.47 5.11
C TYR A 196 -23.12 2.36 5.84
N GLU A 197 -23.64 3.47 6.36
CA GLU A 197 -24.86 3.55 7.15
C GLU A 197 -24.91 2.49 8.28
N SER A 198 -23.76 2.20 8.88
CA SER A 198 -23.54 1.10 9.83
C SER A 198 -22.51 1.48 10.88
N HIS A 199 -22.50 0.74 12.00
CA HIS A 199 -21.51 0.86 13.07
C HIS A 199 -20.79 -0.47 13.27
N VAL A 200 -19.46 -0.48 13.21
CA VAL A 200 -18.65 -1.70 13.38
C VAL A 200 -17.63 -1.50 14.50
N VAL A 201 -17.66 -2.41 15.48
CA VAL A 201 -16.60 -2.52 16.49
C VAL A 201 -15.54 -3.49 15.99
N ILE A 202 -14.29 -3.07 15.99
CA ILE A 202 -13.13 -3.83 15.49
C ILE A 202 -12.13 -3.97 16.64
N ALA A 203 -11.86 -5.20 17.06
CA ALA A 203 -10.99 -5.45 18.21
C ALA A 203 -9.99 -6.57 17.93
N GLY A 204 -8.71 -6.41 18.27
CA GLY A 204 -7.72 -7.49 18.13
C GLY A 204 -7.43 -7.90 16.68
N CYS A 205 -7.73 -7.03 15.71
CA CYS A 205 -7.70 -7.40 14.29
C CYS A 205 -6.40 -6.96 13.61
N ARG A 206 -6.05 -7.64 12.51
CA ARG A 206 -4.94 -7.21 11.63
C ARG A 206 -5.43 -7.05 10.19
N PHE A 207 -5.12 -5.92 9.59
CA PHE A 207 -5.34 -5.60 8.18
C PHE A 207 -3.98 -5.44 7.52
N SER A 208 -3.63 -6.39 6.67
CA SER A 208 -2.30 -6.47 6.06
C SER A 208 -2.42 -6.52 4.55
N ALA A 209 -1.62 -5.70 3.85
CA ALA A 209 -1.59 -5.68 2.39
C ALA A 209 -2.98 -5.48 1.75
N GLY A 210 -3.82 -4.65 2.37
CA GLY A 210 -5.08 -4.23 1.77
C GLY A 210 -4.83 -3.23 0.65
N VAL A 211 -5.51 -3.38 -0.49
CA VAL A 211 -5.36 -2.50 -1.65
C VAL A 211 -6.70 -1.89 -2.03
N ALA A 212 -6.74 -0.55 -2.18
CA ALA A 212 -7.89 0.16 -2.69
C ALA A 212 -7.53 1.15 -3.81
N GLU A 213 -8.43 1.37 -4.76
CA GLU A 213 -8.21 2.39 -5.80
C GLU A 213 -8.57 3.79 -5.31
N VAL A 214 -9.71 3.95 -4.64
CA VAL A 214 -10.32 5.25 -4.36
C VAL A 214 -10.23 5.65 -2.89
N SER A 215 -10.53 4.75 -1.95
CA SER A 215 -10.52 5.10 -0.53
C SER A 215 -10.23 3.91 0.38
N GLY A 216 -9.36 4.13 1.37
CA GLY A 216 -9.14 3.21 2.48
C GLY A 216 -8.56 1.87 2.04
N GLY A 217 -7.24 1.76 1.93
CA GLY A 217 -6.57 0.52 1.50
C GLY A 217 -6.94 -0.70 2.35
N ALA A 218 -7.17 -0.49 3.65
CA ALA A 218 -7.82 -1.47 4.52
C ALA A 218 -9.31 -1.18 4.69
N ILE A 219 -9.65 -0.02 5.26
CA ILE A 219 -11.01 0.31 5.68
C ILE A 219 -11.45 1.65 5.09
N SER A 220 -12.62 1.65 4.45
CA SER A 220 -13.34 2.88 4.12
C SER A 220 -14.65 2.91 4.89
N ALA A 221 -14.83 3.94 5.74
CA ALA A 221 -16.01 4.13 6.58
C ALA A 221 -16.71 5.48 6.36
N CYS A 222 -16.46 6.13 5.22
CA CYS A 222 -17.18 7.35 4.84
C CYS A 222 -18.66 7.07 4.54
N GLY A 223 -19.51 7.35 5.53
CA GLY A 223 -20.94 7.05 5.54
C GLY A 223 -21.36 6.10 6.66
N GLY A 224 -20.41 5.50 7.38
CA GLY A 224 -20.62 4.73 8.61
C GLY A 224 -19.72 5.21 9.75
N THR A 225 -19.64 4.42 10.81
CA THR A 225 -18.74 4.65 11.94
C THR A 225 -18.02 3.37 12.34
N ILE A 226 -16.81 3.53 12.85
CA ILE A 226 -15.99 2.44 13.36
C ILE A 226 -15.45 2.81 14.75
N GLU A 227 -15.22 1.80 15.57
CA GLU A 227 -14.45 1.89 16.81
C GLU A 227 -13.39 0.80 16.75
N VAL A 228 -12.11 1.18 16.86
CA VAL A 228 -11.01 0.25 16.59
C VAL A 228 -10.11 0.16 17.81
N SER A 229 -9.85 -1.06 18.27
CA SER A 229 -8.98 -1.32 19.41
C SER A 229 -8.03 -2.47 19.17
N ARG A 230 -6.82 -2.40 19.76
CA ARG A 230 -5.82 -3.48 19.75
C ARG A 230 -5.59 -4.06 18.35
N SER A 231 -5.54 -3.20 17.33
CA SER A 231 -5.53 -3.62 15.94
C SER A 231 -4.33 -3.07 15.17
N MET A 232 -3.94 -3.79 14.13
CA MET A 232 -2.79 -3.45 13.28
C MET A 232 -3.23 -3.20 11.84
N PHE A 233 -2.66 -2.17 11.23
CA PHE A 233 -2.81 -1.81 9.84
C PHE A 233 -1.43 -1.71 9.21
N ASP A 234 -1.05 -2.71 8.43
CA ASP A 234 0.29 -2.81 7.88
C ASP A 234 0.29 -2.99 6.37
N ASN A 235 1.20 -2.28 5.70
CA ASN A 235 1.42 -2.44 4.26
C ASN A 235 0.15 -2.22 3.41
N CYS A 236 -0.80 -1.41 3.86
CA CYS A 236 -2.02 -1.13 3.11
C CYS A 236 -1.80 0.02 2.14
N HIS A 237 -2.37 -0.08 0.95
CA HIS A 237 -2.24 0.90 -0.11
C HIS A 237 -3.59 1.41 -0.58
N CYS A 238 -3.69 2.73 -0.77
CA CYS A 238 -4.75 3.30 -1.59
C CYS A 238 -4.18 4.24 -2.64
N SER A 239 -4.60 4.11 -3.90
CA SER A 239 -4.11 5.00 -4.96
C SER A 239 -4.54 6.46 -4.80
N PHE A 240 -5.53 6.77 -3.95
CA PHE A 240 -6.02 8.13 -3.75
C PHE A 240 -6.01 8.59 -2.29
N ILE A 241 -6.98 8.17 -1.45
CA ILE A 241 -7.08 8.66 -0.06
C ILE A 241 -7.06 7.53 0.98
N GLY A 242 -6.33 7.75 2.07
CA GLY A 242 -6.30 6.86 3.24
C GLY A 242 -5.63 5.53 2.95
N GLY A 243 -4.29 5.48 3.02
CA GLY A 243 -3.53 4.27 2.68
C GLY A 243 -3.95 3.05 3.49
N ALA A 244 -4.21 3.21 4.78
CA ALA A 244 -4.96 2.20 5.54
C ALA A 244 -6.43 2.56 5.70
N VAL A 245 -6.74 3.76 6.18
CA VAL A 245 -8.09 4.09 6.64
C VAL A 245 -8.59 5.40 6.04
N ASP A 246 -9.81 5.39 5.52
CA ASP A 246 -10.58 6.59 5.17
C ASP A 246 -11.84 6.69 6.03
N VAL A 247 -12.00 7.81 6.72
CA VAL A 247 -13.08 8.07 7.69
C VAL A 247 -13.63 9.49 7.55
N CYS A 248 -14.95 9.62 7.70
CA CYS A 248 -15.68 10.89 7.55
C CYS A 248 -16.56 11.24 8.77
N ALA A 249 -16.33 10.57 9.90
CA ALA A 249 -17.10 10.73 11.12
C ALA A 249 -16.21 10.50 12.34
N ASP A 250 -16.63 11.04 13.49
CA ASP A 250 -15.92 10.88 14.75
C ASP A 250 -15.56 9.42 15.02
N THR A 251 -14.26 9.15 15.20
CA THR A 251 -13.71 7.79 15.28
C THR A 251 -12.64 7.71 16.37
N VAL A 252 -12.60 6.58 17.07
CA VAL A 252 -11.60 6.29 18.11
C VAL A 252 -10.76 5.08 17.70
N PHE A 253 -9.45 5.24 17.81
CA PHE A 253 -8.44 4.20 17.71
C PHE A 253 -7.73 4.09 19.06
N THR A 254 -7.83 2.92 19.67
CA THR A 254 -7.22 2.64 20.98
C THR A 254 -6.18 1.55 20.83
N ASN A 255 -4.94 1.84 21.22
CA ASN A 255 -3.85 0.87 21.22
C ASN A 255 -3.65 0.17 19.86
N CYS A 256 -3.62 0.96 18.79
CA CYS A 256 -3.50 0.48 17.42
C CYS A 256 -2.13 0.83 16.82
N ALA A 257 -1.67 0.03 15.86
CA ALA A 257 -0.45 0.31 15.11
C ALA A 257 -0.74 0.46 13.61
N PHE A 258 -0.15 1.47 12.99
CA PHE A 258 -0.18 1.75 11.56
C PHE A 258 1.25 1.81 11.05
N SER A 259 1.57 0.98 10.06
CA SER A 259 2.90 0.86 9.50
C SER A 259 2.88 0.65 8.01
N ARG A 260 3.85 1.23 7.29
CA ARG A 260 4.06 0.93 5.86
C ARG A 260 2.84 1.16 4.99
N ASN A 261 1.91 2.03 5.45
CA ASN A 261 0.69 2.31 4.71
C ASN A 261 0.92 3.49 3.77
N ASP A 262 0.26 3.50 2.62
CA ASP A 262 0.62 4.44 1.57
C ASP A 262 -0.55 4.87 0.68
N ALA A 263 -0.63 6.18 0.45
CA ALA A 263 -1.62 6.80 -0.43
C ALA A 263 -1.20 8.21 -0.86
N VAL A 264 -1.79 8.73 -1.94
CA VAL A 264 -1.56 10.14 -2.36
C VAL A 264 -1.94 11.11 -1.23
N GLU A 265 -3.05 10.82 -0.54
CA GLU A 265 -3.55 11.63 0.56
C GLU A 265 -3.77 10.82 1.84
N GLY A 266 -2.89 10.99 2.84
CA GLY A 266 -3.08 10.34 4.13
C GLY A 266 -2.53 8.91 4.12
N GLY A 267 -1.20 8.75 4.15
CA GLY A 267 -0.55 7.45 4.04
C GLY A 267 -1.06 6.44 5.07
N ALA A 268 -1.26 6.84 6.33
CA ALA A 268 -1.97 6.02 7.29
C ALA A 268 -3.48 6.25 7.21
N MET A 269 -3.91 7.51 7.31
CA MET A 269 -5.32 7.85 7.46
C MET A 269 -5.71 9.13 6.72
N HIS A 270 -6.86 9.08 6.06
CA HIS A 270 -7.56 10.25 5.55
C HIS A 270 -8.80 10.55 6.42
N THR A 271 -9.00 11.82 6.74
CA THR A 271 -10.04 12.28 7.67
C THR A 271 -10.86 13.43 7.08
N THR A 272 -12.19 13.29 7.03
CA THR A 272 -13.09 14.34 6.52
C THR A 272 -14.04 14.87 7.59
N GLY A 273 -13.87 16.12 8.01
CA GLY A 273 -14.60 16.74 9.11
C GLY A 273 -14.48 15.97 10.43
N GLY A 274 -15.12 16.42 11.51
CA GLY A 274 -15.17 15.63 12.76
C GLY A 274 -13.88 15.60 13.59
N GLN A 275 -13.83 14.69 14.56
CA GLN A 275 -12.76 14.53 15.55
C GLN A 275 -12.29 13.07 15.61
N TYR A 276 -10.98 12.84 15.58
CA TYR A 276 -10.39 11.51 15.50
C TYR A 276 -9.43 11.33 16.67
N TRP A 277 -9.68 10.35 17.53
CA TRP A 277 -8.84 10.08 18.70
C TRP A 277 -7.95 8.88 18.44
N LEU A 278 -6.66 9.07 18.65
CA LEU A 278 -5.65 8.04 18.61
C LEU A 278 -5.01 8.00 20.01
N ASP A 279 -5.47 7.04 20.81
CA ASP A 279 -5.05 6.86 22.18
C ASP A 279 -4.14 5.64 22.26
N ASN A 280 -2.94 5.83 22.80
CA ASN A 280 -1.92 4.78 22.91
C ASN A 280 -1.55 4.14 21.57
N CYS A 281 -1.59 4.88 20.46
CA CYS A 281 -1.36 4.36 19.13
C CYS A 281 0.08 4.58 18.65
N THR A 282 0.50 3.85 17.62
CA THR A 282 1.76 4.11 16.91
C THR A 282 1.51 4.19 15.41
N VAL A 283 1.84 5.33 14.81
CA VAL A 283 1.78 5.56 13.36
C VAL A 283 3.18 5.79 12.84
N ALA A 284 3.73 4.81 12.15
CA ALA A 284 5.08 4.86 11.65
C ALA A 284 5.19 4.44 10.19
N THR A 285 6.32 4.78 9.57
CA THR A 285 6.76 4.24 8.27
C THR A 285 5.70 4.33 7.16
N SER A 286 4.74 5.25 7.25
CA SER A 286 3.72 5.41 6.23
C SER A 286 4.23 6.35 5.14
N TRP A 287 4.00 5.97 3.89
CA TRP A 287 4.59 6.56 2.69
C TRP A 287 3.53 7.24 1.82
N ALA A 288 3.98 8.11 0.91
CA ALA A 288 3.15 9.00 0.09
C ALA A 288 2.19 9.91 0.89
N GLY A 289 2.27 11.21 0.60
CA GLY A 289 1.48 12.21 1.30
C GLY A 289 1.76 12.33 2.81
N PHE A 290 0.93 13.10 3.50
CA PHE A 290 0.99 13.28 4.96
C PHE A 290 0.58 11.95 5.66
N ALA A 291 1.12 11.61 6.84
CA ALA A 291 0.65 10.42 7.58
C ALA A 291 -0.86 10.48 7.85
N PHE A 292 -1.32 11.69 8.16
CA PHE A 292 -2.72 12.07 8.26
C PHE A 292 -3.01 13.19 7.26
N ARG A 293 -4.07 13.08 6.46
CA ARG A 293 -4.53 14.17 5.57
C ARG A 293 -6.03 14.39 5.66
N GLY A 294 -6.45 15.62 5.39
CA GLY A 294 -7.85 16.04 5.31
C GLY A 294 -8.16 17.24 6.21
N ASP A 295 -9.43 17.52 6.47
CA ASP A 295 -9.89 18.72 7.21
C ASP A 295 -10.40 18.42 8.63
N GLY A 296 -10.28 17.16 9.07
CA GLY A 296 -10.56 16.72 10.43
C GLY A 296 -9.58 17.25 11.49
N THR A 297 -9.90 17.04 12.76
CA THR A 297 -8.94 17.22 13.87
C THR A 297 -8.55 15.89 14.48
N VAL A 298 -7.24 15.61 14.49
CA VAL A 298 -6.64 14.43 15.11
C VAL A 298 -6.18 14.78 16.53
N HIS A 299 -6.66 14.03 17.51
CA HIS A 299 -6.25 14.08 18.90
C HIS A 299 -5.34 12.89 19.19
N LEU A 300 -4.12 13.17 19.63
CA LEU A 300 -3.15 12.16 20.04
C LEU A 300 -3.01 12.19 21.55
N SER A 301 -3.18 11.04 22.20
CA SER A 301 -2.81 10.85 23.60
C SER A 301 -1.91 9.64 23.74
N ASN A 302 -0.80 9.77 24.49
CA ASN A 302 0.15 8.68 24.73
C ASN A 302 0.60 7.95 23.44
N SER A 303 0.68 8.67 22.31
CA SER A 303 0.84 8.06 20.98
C SER A 303 2.15 8.44 20.31
N ILE A 304 2.61 7.62 19.37
CA ILE A 304 3.80 7.87 18.55
C ILE A 304 3.38 8.16 17.10
N VAL A 305 3.94 9.21 16.50
CA VAL A 305 3.89 9.46 15.06
C VAL A 305 5.34 9.69 14.58
N TRP A 306 5.92 8.72 13.89
CA TRP A 306 7.36 8.72 13.60
C TRP A 306 7.76 8.08 12.27
N ASN A 307 8.76 8.63 11.60
CA ASN A 307 9.33 8.16 10.33
C ASN A 307 8.30 8.02 9.20
N ASN A 308 7.45 9.05 9.01
CA ASN A 308 6.48 9.12 7.91
C ASN A 308 6.94 10.15 6.86
N THR A 309 6.81 9.82 5.56
CA THR A 309 7.36 10.60 4.41
C THR A 309 6.24 11.20 3.55
N PRO A 310 6.39 12.40 2.91
CA PRO A 310 7.67 13.00 2.50
C PRO A 310 8.40 13.87 3.53
N ALA A 311 7.80 14.39 4.61
CA ALA A 311 8.57 15.04 5.69
C ALA A 311 7.75 15.34 6.95
N HIS A 312 7.50 14.34 7.81
CA HIS A 312 6.87 14.55 9.14
C HIS A 312 5.48 15.22 9.09
N SER A 313 4.91 15.29 7.89
CA SER A 313 3.86 16.23 7.57
C SER A 313 2.57 15.67 8.14
N ILE A 314 1.94 16.41 9.04
CA ILE A 314 0.57 16.17 9.52
C ILE A 314 -0.31 17.20 8.82
N GLY A 315 -1.13 16.73 7.88
CA GLY A 315 -1.89 17.56 6.94
C GLY A 315 -3.28 17.90 7.46
N VAL A 316 -3.44 17.82 8.77
CA VAL A 316 -4.69 17.96 9.52
C VAL A 316 -4.44 18.88 10.71
N ASN A 317 -5.51 19.37 11.32
CA ASN A 317 -5.39 20.00 12.64
C ASN A 317 -5.05 18.92 13.67
N MET A 318 -4.01 19.11 14.48
CA MET A 318 -3.57 18.13 15.46
C MET A 318 -3.48 18.71 16.86
N VAL A 319 -3.99 17.97 17.84
CA VAL A 319 -3.84 18.23 19.26
C VAL A 319 -3.17 17.03 19.91
N ALA A 320 -1.96 17.20 20.44
CA ALA A 320 -1.20 16.12 21.06
C ALA A 320 -1.03 16.35 22.57
N LEU A 321 -1.13 15.28 23.35
CA LEU A 321 -0.87 15.21 24.80
C LEU A 321 -0.01 13.98 25.11
N TYR A 322 1.08 14.14 25.87
CA TYR A 322 1.98 13.03 26.24
C TYR A 322 2.37 12.13 25.07
N SER A 323 2.54 12.69 23.88
CA SER A 323 2.76 11.96 22.63
C SER A 323 4.12 12.29 22.02
N ASN A 324 4.72 11.34 21.33
CA ASN A 324 5.98 11.54 20.61
C ASN A 324 5.71 11.74 19.11
N VAL A 325 5.90 12.95 18.61
CA VAL A 325 5.53 13.33 17.24
C VAL A 325 6.75 13.94 16.54
N GLN A 326 7.24 13.25 15.51
CA GLN A 326 8.37 13.71 14.72
C GLN A 326 8.07 15.07 14.09
N GLY A 327 9.04 15.98 14.11
CA GLY A 327 8.89 17.33 13.55
C GLY A 327 8.07 18.31 14.40
N ASN A 328 7.37 17.85 15.44
CA ASN A 328 6.65 18.70 16.39
C ASN A 328 7.52 18.99 17.63
N GLY A 329 8.35 20.04 17.57
CA GLY A 329 9.30 20.39 18.63
C GLY A 329 8.71 20.93 19.96
N SER A 330 7.40 20.84 20.18
CA SER A 330 6.77 21.35 21.41
C SER A 330 6.89 20.35 22.56
N SER A 331 7.62 20.72 23.62
CA SER A 331 7.61 19.96 24.89
C SER A 331 6.40 20.28 25.79
N ALA A 332 5.42 21.04 25.28
CA ALA A 332 4.22 21.37 26.04
C ALA A 332 3.34 20.14 26.22
N ASN A 333 2.59 20.10 27.33
CA ASN A 333 1.64 19.02 27.65
C ASN A 333 2.25 17.59 27.64
N GLY A 334 3.55 17.47 27.93
CA GLY A 334 4.24 16.17 27.99
C GLY A 334 4.63 15.60 26.63
N ASN A 335 4.47 16.35 25.53
CA ASN A 335 4.85 15.87 24.21
C ASN A 335 6.36 15.84 24.01
N MET A 336 6.80 14.99 23.08
CA MET A 336 8.20 14.80 22.72
C MET A 336 8.38 14.76 21.20
N ASN A 337 9.63 14.96 20.78
CA ASN A 337 10.10 14.81 19.42
C ASN A 337 11.51 14.21 19.49
N SER A 338 11.57 12.91 19.71
CA SER A 338 12.82 12.17 19.89
C SER A 338 12.64 10.78 19.31
N ASP A 339 13.71 10.23 18.74
CA ASP A 339 13.65 8.91 18.11
C ASP A 339 13.12 7.86 19.11
N PRO A 340 11.99 7.19 18.82
CA PRO A 340 11.44 6.15 19.69
C PRO A 340 12.32 4.89 19.75
N LEU A 341 13.38 4.79 18.94
CA LEU A 341 14.31 3.67 18.89
C LEU A 341 13.57 2.34 18.68
N PHE A 342 12.72 2.27 17.65
CA PHE A 342 11.99 1.03 17.34
C PHE A 342 12.94 -0.16 17.14
N VAL A 343 12.53 -1.35 17.59
CA VAL A 343 13.36 -2.57 17.52
C VAL A 343 13.75 -2.90 16.08
N GLN A 344 12.77 -2.98 15.16
CA GLN A 344 13.00 -3.19 13.73
C GLN A 344 11.86 -2.59 12.88
N PRO A 345 11.82 -1.26 12.69
CA PRO A 345 10.69 -0.60 12.05
C PRO A 345 10.45 -1.01 10.58
N GLY A 346 11.51 -1.42 9.85
CA GLY A 346 11.35 -1.94 8.48
C GLY A 346 10.80 -3.37 8.41
N ALA A 347 10.96 -4.17 9.48
CA ALA A 347 10.36 -5.50 9.61
C ALA A 347 8.99 -5.47 10.35
N ASP A 348 8.39 -4.29 10.49
CA ASP A 348 7.14 -4.07 11.24
C ASP A 348 7.21 -4.16 12.76
N ASP A 349 8.41 -4.28 13.31
CA ASP A 349 8.58 -4.36 14.75
C ASP A 349 8.73 -2.95 15.34
N LEU A 350 7.58 -2.36 15.65
CA LEU A 350 7.47 -1.04 16.26
C LEU A 350 7.54 -1.07 17.80
N ARG A 351 7.95 -2.20 18.40
CA ARG A 351 8.25 -2.24 19.83
C ARG A 351 9.40 -1.29 20.16
N LEU A 352 9.45 -0.79 21.39
CA LEU A 352 10.48 0.17 21.82
C LEU A 352 11.79 -0.54 22.15
N GLY A 353 12.89 -0.01 21.65
CA GLY A 353 14.24 -0.50 21.91
C GLY A 353 14.78 -0.07 23.28
N LEU A 354 15.84 -0.76 23.74
CA LEU A 354 16.57 -0.38 24.95
C LEU A 354 17.07 1.08 24.87
N GLY A 355 16.72 1.87 25.88
CA GLY A 355 17.10 3.28 25.97
C GLY A 355 16.15 4.23 25.24
N SER A 356 15.04 3.74 24.69
CA SER A 356 14.01 4.57 24.05
C SER A 356 13.51 5.67 25.01
N PRO A 357 13.38 6.93 24.53
CA PRO A 357 12.80 8.02 25.31
C PRO A 357 11.29 7.85 25.57
N CYS A 358 10.63 6.93 24.86
CA CYS A 358 9.18 6.68 24.99
C CYS A 358 8.83 5.76 26.16
N VAL A 359 9.82 5.05 26.72
CA VAL A 359 9.63 4.11 27.84
C VAL A 359 9.34 4.89 29.12
N ASN A 360 8.27 4.52 29.83
CA ASN A 360 7.73 5.14 31.04
C ASN A 360 7.40 6.63 30.92
N ALA A 361 7.14 7.11 29.70
CA ALA A 361 6.94 8.53 29.41
C ALA A 361 5.47 8.94 29.21
N ALA A 362 4.54 7.98 29.11
CA ALA A 362 3.13 8.26 28.92
C ALA A 362 2.43 8.66 30.24
N SER A 363 1.25 9.29 30.11
CA SER A 363 0.42 9.66 31.25
C SER A 363 -0.59 8.57 31.57
N SER A 364 -0.48 7.97 32.77
CA SER A 364 -1.48 7.02 33.28
C SER A 364 -2.89 7.62 33.40
N ALA A 365 -3.00 8.95 33.54
CA ALA A 365 -4.29 9.64 33.64
C ALA A 365 -5.03 9.76 32.30
N LEU A 366 -4.34 9.48 31.20
CA LEU A 366 -4.90 9.48 29.84
C LEU A 366 -5.11 8.07 29.28
N LEU A 367 -4.93 7.02 30.10
CA LEU A 367 -5.24 5.67 29.65
C LEU A 367 -6.75 5.55 29.37
N PRO A 368 -7.14 5.03 28.19
CA PRO A 368 -8.53 4.78 27.87
C PRO A 368 -9.08 3.62 28.69
N ASN A 369 -10.41 3.57 28.83
CA ASN A 369 -11.08 2.46 29.51
C ASN A 369 -11.04 1.18 28.67
N ASP A 370 -11.09 0.03 29.31
CA ASP A 370 -11.19 -1.29 28.69
C ASP A 370 -12.61 -1.60 28.20
N VAL A 371 -13.12 -0.78 27.28
CA VAL A 371 -14.50 -0.85 26.79
C VAL A 371 -14.88 -2.18 26.12
N HIS A 372 -13.90 -3.04 25.84
CA HIS A 372 -14.07 -4.33 25.18
C HIS A 372 -13.65 -5.54 26.03
N ASP A 373 -13.45 -5.38 27.34
CA ASP A 373 -13.15 -6.47 28.28
C ASP A 373 -11.96 -7.32 27.77
N ALA A 374 -10.82 -6.66 27.54
CA ALA A 374 -9.65 -7.25 26.91
C ALA A 374 -9.03 -8.39 27.75
N ASP A 375 -9.23 -8.39 29.06
CA ASP A 375 -8.76 -9.45 29.97
C ASP A 375 -9.84 -10.47 30.37
N GLY A 376 -11.11 -10.20 30.05
CA GLY A 376 -12.23 -11.12 30.24
C GLY A 376 -12.71 -11.19 31.70
N ASP A 377 -12.41 -10.19 32.52
CA ASP A 377 -12.84 -10.12 33.91
C ASP A 377 -14.24 -9.48 34.09
N GLY A 378 -14.73 -8.79 33.05
CA GLY A 378 -16.04 -8.16 32.96
C GLY A 378 -16.10 -6.70 33.45
N ASP A 379 -14.99 -6.07 33.85
CA ASP A 379 -14.91 -4.65 34.21
C ASP A 379 -14.51 -3.77 33.01
N THR A 380 -15.49 -3.35 32.22
CA THR A 380 -15.22 -2.49 31.06
C THR A 380 -14.93 -1.02 31.41
N SER A 381 -14.79 -0.68 32.69
CA SER A 381 -14.60 0.69 33.18
C SER A 381 -13.21 0.97 33.72
N GLU A 382 -12.39 -0.07 33.86
CA GLU A 382 -11.00 0.06 34.28
C GLU A 382 -10.09 0.53 33.14
N PRO A 383 -8.87 1.02 33.42
CA PRO A 383 -7.90 1.36 32.38
C PRO A 383 -7.50 0.13 31.55
N LEU A 384 -7.30 0.33 30.25
CA LEU A 384 -6.87 -0.71 29.32
C LEU A 384 -5.72 -1.58 29.91
N PRO A 385 -5.92 -2.91 30.08
CA PRO A 385 -5.01 -3.73 30.87
C PRO A 385 -3.74 -4.14 30.12
N PHE A 386 -3.83 -4.28 28.79
CA PHE A 386 -2.75 -4.80 27.95
C PHE A 386 -2.38 -3.88 26.79
N ASP A 387 -1.11 -3.93 26.42
CA ASP A 387 -0.57 -3.36 25.18
C ASP A 387 -0.88 -4.25 23.96
N LEU A 388 -0.37 -3.87 22.79
CA LEU A 388 -0.63 -4.59 21.55
C LEU A 388 0.11 -5.94 21.46
N ALA A 389 1.17 -6.16 22.26
CA ALA A 389 1.89 -7.42 22.37
C ALA A 389 1.35 -8.34 23.49
N GLY A 390 0.33 -7.91 24.23
CA GLY A 390 -0.26 -8.65 25.36
C GLY A 390 0.50 -8.50 26.68
N LEU A 391 1.39 -7.52 26.79
CA LEU A 391 2.06 -7.14 28.02
C LEU A 391 1.20 -6.16 28.82
N ALA A 392 1.39 -6.12 30.15
CA ALA A 392 0.66 -5.19 31.02
C ALA A 392 0.92 -3.73 30.61
N ARG A 393 -0.16 -2.93 30.52
CA ARG A 393 -0.13 -1.54 30.03
C ARG A 393 0.58 -0.56 30.97
N VAL A 394 0.78 -0.93 32.23
CA VAL A 394 1.55 -0.13 33.19
C VAL A 394 2.66 -1.01 33.75
N GLN A 395 3.89 -0.70 33.34
CA GLN A 395 5.11 -1.36 33.84
C GLN A 395 5.90 -0.35 34.67
N ASP A 396 6.57 -0.79 35.73
CA ASP A 396 7.42 0.08 36.57
C ASP A 396 6.77 1.41 37.07
N GLY A 397 5.44 1.48 37.08
CA GLY A 397 4.65 2.61 37.60
C GLY A 397 4.18 3.63 36.56
N ALA A 398 4.51 3.48 35.27
CA ALA A 398 4.01 4.33 34.20
C ALA A 398 3.78 3.52 32.90
N PRO A 399 2.85 3.94 32.02
CA PRO A 399 2.78 3.40 30.67
C PRO A 399 3.90 3.96 29.79
N ASP A 400 4.19 3.23 28.73
CA ASP A 400 5.00 3.68 27.61
C ASP A 400 4.14 4.48 26.61
N ILE A 401 4.77 5.44 25.93
CA ILE A 401 4.13 6.13 24.79
C ILE A 401 4.14 5.16 23.60
N GLY A 402 3.00 5.00 22.94
CA GLY A 402 2.84 4.14 21.76
C GLY A 402 1.96 2.92 22.00
N ALA A 403 1.96 1.99 21.06
CA ALA A 403 1.12 0.79 21.09
C ALA A 403 1.72 -0.38 21.90
N TYR A 404 3.00 -0.27 22.27
CA TYR A 404 3.76 -1.34 22.90
C TYR A 404 4.39 -0.86 24.21
N GLU A 405 4.52 -1.79 25.15
CA GLU A 405 5.16 -1.60 26.44
C GLU A 405 6.45 -2.41 26.53
N GLY A 406 7.40 -1.89 27.30
CA GLY A 406 8.69 -2.50 27.56
C GLY A 406 9.79 -1.98 26.64
N ALA A 407 11.01 -2.37 26.99
CA ALA A 407 12.21 -2.03 26.25
C ALA A 407 12.91 -3.33 25.82
N PHE A 408 12.98 -3.55 24.52
CA PHE A 408 13.51 -4.78 23.96
C PHE A 408 14.91 -4.54 23.39
N PRO A 409 15.79 -5.56 23.40
CA PRO A 409 17.04 -5.46 22.64
C PRO A 409 16.70 -5.10 21.20
N ILE A 410 17.36 -4.05 20.68
CA ILE A 410 17.30 -3.78 19.25
C ILE A 410 17.82 -5.05 18.58
N GLN A 411 16.95 -5.73 17.84
CA GLN A 411 17.36 -6.88 17.07
C GLN A 411 17.95 -6.33 15.79
N LEU A 412 19.16 -6.75 15.44
CA LEU A 412 19.62 -6.51 14.08
C LEU A 412 18.70 -7.29 13.11
N PRO A 413 18.32 -6.72 11.95
CA PRO A 413 17.50 -7.41 10.95
C PRO A 413 18.00 -8.84 10.71
N SER A 414 17.12 -9.77 10.37
CA SER A 414 17.50 -11.15 9.99
C SER A 414 18.58 -11.23 8.91
N ALA A 415 18.78 -10.13 8.18
CA ALA A 415 19.86 -9.89 7.23
C ALA A 415 20.85 -8.84 7.76
N SER A 416 21.57 -9.21 8.81
CA SER A 416 22.65 -8.41 9.36
C SER A 416 23.82 -9.32 9.72
N ASP A 417 25.01 -8.76 9.64
CA ASP A 417 26.25 -9.40 10.06
C ASP A 417 27.16 -8.31 10.62
N ASP A 418 27.66 -8.53 11.84
CA ASP A 418 28.45 -7.57 12.62
C ASP A 418 29.87 -8.07 12.90
N ASP A 419 30.28 -9.15 12.23
CA ASP A 419 31.59 -9.81 12.35
C ASP A 419 32.17 -10.07 10.94
N ILE A 420 32.11 -9.08 10.05
CA ILE A 420 32.63 -9.21 8.69
C ILE A 420 34.11 -8.82 8.69
N ASP A 421 35.00 -9.81 8.74
CA ASP A 421 36.45 -9.57 8.76
C ASP A 421 37.00 -9.02 7.43
N GLU A 422 38.18 -8.41 7.45
CA GLU A 422 38.81 -7.89 6.22
C GLU A 422 39.03 -9.03 5.20
N GLY A 423 38.41 -8.90 4.03
CA GLY A 423 38.45 -9.91 2.97
C GLY A 423 37.34 -10.96 3.02
N GLU A 424 36.49 -10.95 4.05
CA GLU A 424 35.32 -11.81 4.20
C GLU A 424 34.17 -11.39 3.26
N THR A 425 33.28 -12.33 2.97
CA THR A 425 32.07 -12.11 2.17
C THR A 425 30.88 -12.73 2.87
N THR A 426 29.83 -11.93 3.08
CA THR A 426 28.56 -12.36 3.68
C THR A 426 27.40 -12.16 2.71
N ILE A 427 26.32 -12.92 2.91
CA ILE A 427 25.08 -12.83 2.11
C ILE A 427 23.93 -12.55 3.07
N LEU A 428 23.30 -11.40 2.88
CA LEU A 428 22.26 -10.87 3.75
C LEU A 428 20.92 -10.94 3.03
N VAL A 429 20.02 -11.82 3.49
CA VAL A 429 18.68 -12.06 2.89
C VAL A 429 17.61 -11.57 3.88
N PRO A 430 16.96 -10.40 3.66
CA PRO A 430 16.05 -9.78 4.63
C PRO A 430 14.97 -10.70 5.18
N GLU A 431 14.41 -11.56 4.34
CA GLU A 431 13.35 -12.51 4.71
C GLU A 431 13.87 -13.76 5.44
N GLY A 432 15.19 -13.91 5.64
CA GLY A 432 15.82 -15.04 6.32
C GLY A 432 15.76 -16.36 5.55
N ASN A 433 15.42 -16.32 4.26
CA ASN A 433 15.35 -17.47 3.38
C ASN A 433 16.74 -17.87 2.85
N ASP A 434 16.88 -19.10 2.35
CA ASP A 434 18.05 -19.46 1.53
C ASP A 434 18.17 -18.50 0.35
N PHE A 435 19.38 -18.05 0.04
CA PHE A 435 19.61 -17.11 -1.05
C PHE A 435 19.12 -17.71 -2.38
N ASN A 436 18.03 -17.16 -2.89
CA ASN A 436 17.47 -17.41 -4.20
C ASN A 436 17.00 -16.06 -4.78
N PRO A 437 17.75 -15.47 -5.72
CA PRO A 437 17.46 -14.11 -6.19
C PRO A 437 16.11 -14.00 -6.92
N ILE A 438 15.55 -15.11 -7.43
CA ILE A 438 14.23 -15.13 -8.09
C ILE A 438 13.09 -14.96 -7.07
N LEU A 439 13.28 -15.46 -5.85
CA LEU A 439 12.21 -15.55 -4.84
C LEU A 439 12.38 -14.57 -3.68
N ALA A 440 13.62 -14.15 -3.39
CA ALA A 440 13.93 -13.29 -2.28
C ALA A 440 15.02 -12.27 -2.65
N PRO A 441 14.92 -11.02 -2.18
CA PRO A 441 15.96 -10.04 -2.36
C PRO A 441 17.14 -10.36 -1.43
N ALA A 442 18.32 -9.87 -1.76
CA ALA A 442 19.51 -10.03 -0.94
C ALA A 442 20.57 -8.98 -1.23
N VAL A 443 21.53 -8.83 -0.32
CA VAL A 443 22.79 -8.12 -0.60
C VAL A 443 23.94 -9.05 -0.28
N ILE A 444 24.86 -9.18 -1.23
CA ILE A 444 26.15 -9.84 -1.03
C ILE A 444 27.16 -8.75 -0.75
N VAL A 445 27.84 -8.83 0.38
CA VAL A 445 28.78 -7.80 0.84
C VAL A 445 30.15 -8.42 0.99
N ARG A 446 31.17 -7.77 0.46
CA ARG A 446 32.56 -8.12 0.70
C ARG A 446 33.27 -6.95 1.38
N ASN A 447 33.77 -7.18 2.58
CA ASN A 447 34.66 -6.24 3.25
C ASN A 447 36.01 -6.27 2.52
N VAL A 448 36.45 -5.13 2.02
CA VAL A 448 37.71 -5.02 1.27
C VAL A 448 38.80 -4.24 1.98
N ASP A 449 38.44 -3.33 2.90
CA ASP A 449 39.41 -2.45 3.58
C ASP A 449 38.88 -1.83 4.90
N ALA A 450 37.77 -2.31 5.46
CA ALA A 450 37.18 -1.73 6.69
C ALA A 450 37.84 -2.22 8.00
N GLY A 451 38.77 -3.18 7.91
CA GLY A 451 39.32 -3.90 9.06
C GLY A 451 38.38 -5.01 9.55
N ASP A 452 38.77 -5.68 10.64
CA ASP A 452 38.01 -6.77 11.27
C ASP A 452 36.81 -6.24 12.08
N ASP A 453 35.81 -7.08 12.34
CA ASP A 453 34.57 -6.75 13.06
C ASP A 453 33.68 -5.68 12.37
N ALA A 454 33.67 -5.62 11.03
CA ALA A 454 32.81 -4.67 10.31
C ALA A 454 31.35 -5.13 10.26
N SER A 455 30.43 -4.17 10.16
CA SER A 455 28.99 -4.45 10.19
C SER A 455 28.25 -4.01 8.93
N TYR A 456 27.33 -4.86 8.47
CA TYR A 456 26.41 -4.53 7.39
C TYR A 456 25.01 -5.06 7.70
N THR A 457 23.99 -4.25 7.43
CA THR A 457 22.59 -4.53 7.72
C THR A 457 21.73 -4.21 6.51
N VAL A 458 20.84 -5.13 6.16
CA VAL A 458 19.85 -4.97 5.09
C VAL A 458 18.45 -5.07 5.67
N THR A 459 17.62 -4.09 5.36
CA THR A 459 16.20 -4.10 5.66
C THR A 459 15.40 -4.00 4.37
N GLN A 460 14.35 -4.79 4.23
CA GLN A 460 13.45 -4.70 3.09
C GLN A 460 12.29 -3.77 3.41
N LEU A 461 12.00 -2.88 2.48
CA LEU A 461 10.79 -2.07 2.47
C LEU A 461 9.95 -2.52 1.28
N ASN A 462 8.69 -2.83 1.52
CA ASN A 462 7.75 -2.97 0.43
C ASN A 462 7.24 -1.57 0.13
N THR A 463 7.67 -0.97 -0.99
CA THR A 463 7.15 0.33 -1.44
C THR A 463 6.13 0.08 -2.54
N ASN A 464 5.00 0.78 -2.51
CA ASN A 464 4.12 0.80 -3.67
C ASN A 464 4.79 1.54 -4.82
N PRO A 465 4.32 1.33 -6.06
CA PRO A 465 4.75 2.14 -7.18
C PRO A 465 4.55 3.63 -6.88
N ARG A 466 5.63 4.40 -6.97
CA ARG A 466 5.58 5.86 -6.83
C ARG A 466 5.68 6.49 -8.22
N PRO A 467 4.81 7.47 -8.55
CA PRO A 467 5.04 8.42 -9.63
C PRO A 467 6.37 9.17 -9.39
N GLY A 468 7.36 8.92 -10.24
CA GLY A 468 8.73 9.37 -10.09
C GLY A 468 8.97 10.84 -10.42
N ALA A 469 9.04 11.70 -9.41
CA ALA A 469 9.81 12.94 -9.47
C ALA A 469 11.31 12.59 -9.60
N GLY A 470 11.86 12.61 -10.81
CA GLY A 470 13.28 12.31 -11.10
C GLY A 470 13.55 11.33 -12.23
N GLY A 471 12.52 10.91 -12.99
CA GLY A 471 12.69 10.04 -14.16
C GLY A 471 12.68 8.54 -13.87
N TYR A 472 12.19 8.09 -12.70
CA TYR A 472 11.97 6.67 -12.39
C TYR A 472 10.68 6.41 -11.60
N ASP A 473 9.77 5.59 -12.15
CA ASP A 473 8.62 5.05 -11.42
C ASP A 473 9.08 3.81 -10.66
N ILE A 474 8.92 3.80 -9.34
CA ILE A 474 9.27 2.60 -8.56
C ILE A 474 8.29 1.49 -8.93
N VAL A 475 8.77 0.27 -9.05
CA VAL A 475 7.93 -0.90 -9.38
C VAL A 475 8.14 -1.94 -8.27
N GLY A 476 7.67 -1.64 -7.06
CA GLY A 476 7.70 -2.58 -5.93
C GLY A 476 8.86 -2.40 -4.95
N ARG A 477 9.56 -3.50 -4.62
CA ARG A 477 10.42 -3.65 -3.42
C ARG A 477 11.62 -2.71 -3.39
N ALA A 478 11.88 -2.15 -2.20
CA ALA A 478 13.07 -1.38 -1.88
C ALA A 478 13.93 -2.08 -0.81
N LEU A 479 15.25 -1.92 -0.88
CA LEU A 479 16.22 -2.37 0.10
C LEU A 479 16.90 -1.16 0.73
N VAL A 480 16.90 -1.12 2.05
CA VAL A 480 17.66 -0.15 2.84
C VAL A 480 18.89 -0.87 3.37
N THR A 481 20.06 -0.35 3.04
CA THR A 481 21.34 -0.87 3.54
C THR A 481 21.94 0.13 4.52
N VAL A 482 22.48 -0.36 5.64
CA VAL A 482 23.22 0.43 6.64
C VAL A 482 24.50 -0.31 6.97
N SER A 483 25.61 0.41 7.09
CA SER A 483 26.94 -0.15 7.33
C SER A 483 27.80 0.86 8.09
N ASP A 484 28.74 0.38 8.88
CA ASP A 484 29.84 1.21 9.42
C ASP A 484 31.01 1.37 8.45
N MET A 485 31.13 0.45 7.49
CA MET A 485 32.05 0.55 6.35
C MET A 485 31.75 1.77 5.48
N GLY A 486 32.76 2.61 5.28
CA GLY A 486 32.73 3.79 4.44
C GLY A 486 32.74 3.49 2.93
N GLY A 487 32.58 4.55 2.13
CA GLY A 487 32.63 4.45 0.67
C GLY A 487 33.99 3.94 0.19
N GLY A 488 33.98 2.84 -0.56
CA GLY A 488 35.18 2.16 -1.06
C GLY A 488 35.80 1.13 -0.10
N GLU A 489 35.31 1.01 1.14
CA GLU A 489 35.77 0.01 2.12
C GLU A 489 35.04 -1.33 1.98
N HIS A 490 33.96 -1.36 1.20
CA HIS A 490 33.19 -2.56 0.86
C HIS A 490 32.84 -2.63 -0.63
N LEU A 491 32.64 -3.85 -1.12
CA LEU A 491 32.04 -4.12 -2.41
C LEU A 491 30.74 -4.88 -2.18
N SER A 492 29.61 -4.23 -2.50
CA SER A 492 28.30 -4.84 -2.33
C SER A 492 27.66 -5.14 -3.69
N ARG A 493 26.86 -6.20 -3.73
CA ARG A 493 26.00 -6.53 -4.87
C ARG A 493 24.60 -6.78 -4.35
N LEU A 494 23.65 -5.96 -4.79
CA LEU A 494 22.27 -6.11 -4.41
C LEU A 494 21.51 -6.96 -5.44
N PHE A 495 20.50 -7.67 -4.96
CA PHE A 495 19.51 -8.41 -5.72
C PHE A 495 18.13 -8.00 -5.23
N ILE A 496 17.29 -7.47 -6.13
CA ILE A 496 15.90 -7.14 -5.83
C ILE A 496 15.01 -8.06 -6.67
N SER A 497 14.36 -9.01 -6.02
CA SER A 497 13.39 -9.91 -6.65
C SER A 497 12.08 -9.18 -6.96
N PHE A 498 11.44 -9.51 -8.07
CA PHE A 498 10.12 -9.02 -8.44
C PHE A 498 9.26 -10.11 -9.10
N ASN A 499 7.96 -9.88 -9.17
CA ASN A 499 6.98 -10.78 -9.78
C ASN A 499 6.04 -10.03 -10.74
N ALA A 500 5.28 -10.76 -11.55
CA ALA A 500 4.39 -10.16 -12.55
C ALA A 500 3.38 -9.13 -11.99
N SER A 501 2.96 -9.25 -10.71
CA SER A 501 2.09 -8.26 -10.08
C SER A 501 2.83 -6.98 -9.71
N ASP A 502 4.11 -7.07 -9.37
CA ASP A 502 4.95 -5.88 -9.10
C ASP A 502 5.04 -5.03 -10.37
N LEU A 503 5.14 -5.68 -11.55
CA LEU A 503 5.30 -5.02 -12.85
C LEU A 503 4.10 -4.21 -13.32
N ALA A 504 2.89 -4.46 -12.80
CA ALA A 504 1.68 -3.78 -13.23
C ALA A 504 1.45 -3.73 -14.76
N GLY A 505 2.00 -4.69 -15.52
CA GLY A 505 1.91 -4.75 -16.99
C GLY A 505 3.11 -4.18 -17.76
N LEU A 506 4.14 -3.68 -17.07
CA LEU A 506 5.41 -3.20 -17.65
C LEU A 506 6.25 -4.36 -18.20
N ASP A 507 7.05 -4.08 -19.25
CA ASP A 507 7.99 -5.07 -19.78
C ASP A 507 9.16 -5.25 -18.79
N PRO A 508 9.48 -6.49 -18.38
CA PRO A 508 10.65 -6.75 -17.55
C PRO A 508 11.97 -6.21 -18.11
N ALA A 509 12.07 -5.98 -19.42
CA ALA A 509 13.24 -5.41 -20.06
C ALA A 509 13.49 -3.93 -19.70
N ASP A 510 12.45 -3.20 -19.31
CA ASP A 510 12.50 -1.75 -19.04
C ASP A 510 12.85 -1.43 -17.57
N ILE A 511 13.09 -2.46 -16.77
CA ILE A 511 13.38 -2.32 -15.34
C ILE A 511 14.85 -1.94 -15.14
N GLY A 512 15.07 -0.91 -14.33
CA GLY A 512 16.36 -0.52 -13.79
C GLY A 512 16.37 -0.58 -12.26
N VAL A 513 17.52 -0.24 -11.68
CA VAL A 513 17.66 -0.03 -10.23
C VAL A 513 17.88 1.46 -9.97
N ALA A 514 17.06 2.02 -9.08
CA ALA A 514 17.12 3.41 -8.64
C ALA A 514 17.64 3.50 -7.20
N ARG A 515 18.27 4.63 -6.87
CA ARG A 515 18.73 4.97 -5.52
C ARG A 515 17.96 6.19 -5.01
N LEU A 516 17.61 6.21 -3.73
CA LEU A 516 17.02 7.40 -3.10
C LEU A 516 18.13 8.41 -2.76
N ASP A 517 18.04 9.62 -3.32
CA ASP A 517 18.75 10.79 -2.81
C ASP A 517 17.98 11.33 -1.60
N GLU A 518 18.47 11.01 -0.41
CA GLU A 518 17.87 11.41 0.87
C GLU A 518 17.91 12.93 1.10
N SER A 519 18.85 13.65 0.47
CA SER A 519 18.99 15.10 0.67
C SER A 519 17.91 15.91 -0.05
N HIS A 520 17.38 15.36 -1.14
CA HIS A 520 16.32 15.97 -1.94
C HIS A 520 15.01 15.18 -1.93
N GLY A 521 15.00 13.99 -1.31
CA GLY A 521 13.81 13.12 -1.22
C GLY A 521 13.36 12.56 -2.57
N ARG A 522 14.29 12.41 -3.53
CA ARG A 522 14.01 12.02 -4.92
C ARG A 522 14.73 10.74 -5.30
N TRP A 523 14.16 9.98 -6.23
CA TRP A 523 14.82 8.80 -6.79
C TRP A 523 15.70 9.23 -7.95
N VAL A 524 16.96 8.81 -7.90
CA VAL A 524 17.96 9.07 -8.91
C VAL A 524 18.41 7.75 -9.54
N HIS A 525 18.85 7.85 -10.79
CA HIS A 525 19.33 6.69 -11.53
C HIS A 525 20.51 6.00 -10.81
N GLY A 526 20.39 4.70 -10.55
CA GLY A 526 21.41 3.91 -9.87
C GLY A 526 22.45 3.31 -10.82
N ALA A 527 22.02 2.56 -11.86
CA ALA A 527 22.89 1.96 -12.89
C ALA A 527 22.09 1.41 -14.10
N ILE A 528 22.69 1.43 -15.31
CA ILE A 528 22.15 0.82 -16.55
C ILE A 528 22.42 -0.69 -16.55
N GLY A 529 21.37 -1.51 -16.75
CA GLY A 529 21.54 -2.91 -17.13
C GLY A 529 22.05 -3.02 -18.56
N ASN A 530 23.24 -3.61 -18.78
CA ASN A 530 23.70 -3.89 -20.14
C ASN A 530 22.88 -5.05 -20.74
N THR A 531 22.05 -4.74 -21.74
CA THR A 531 21.23 -5.72 -22.48
C THR A 531 21.90 -6.28 -23.75
N GLN A 532 23.14 -5.89 -24.08
CA GLN A 532 23.78 -6.30 -25.34
C GLN A 532 24.40 -7.72 -25.27
N PRO A 533 24.17 -8.59 -26.28
CA PRO A 533 24.84 -9.89 -26.40
C PRO A 533 26.31 -9.76 -26.79
N SER A 534 27.17 -10.64 -26.25
CA SER A 534 28.60 -10.66 -26.62
C SER A 534 28.84 -11.11 -28.08
N PRO A 535 29.90 -10.62 -28.77
CA PRO A 535 30.23 -11.06 -30.13
C PRO A 535 30.47 -12.57 -30.23
N GLY A 536 29.53 -13.29 -30.87
CA GLY A 536 29.63 -14.72 -31.17
C GLY A 536 28.69 -15.64 -30.37
N GLN A 537 27.79 -15.11 -29.54
CA GLN A 537 26.78 -15.87 -28.79
C GLN A 537 25.45 -15.08 -28.78
N PRO A 538 24.36 -15.54 -29.42
CA PRO A 538 23.08 -14.83 -29.35
C PRO A 538 22.35 -15.12 -28.01
N GLY A 539 22.17 -14.09 -27.18
CA GLY A 539 21.40 -14.08 -25.92
C GLY A 539 21.94 -13.03 -24.93
N PRO A 540 21.10 -12.42 -24.05
CA PRO A 540 21.58 -11.56 -22.96
C PRO A 540 22.51 -12.34 -22.03
N ILE A 541 23.43 -11.66 -21.34
CA ILE A 541 24.54 -12.24 -20.54
C ILE A 541 24.08 -13.31 -19.51
N GLY A 542 22.77 -13.38 -19.21
CA GLY A 542 22.11 -14.34 -18.34
C GLY A 542 22.19 -15.82 -18.71
N ASP A 543 22.74 -16.22 -19.87
CA ASP A 543 22.92 -17.64 -20.24
C ASP A 543 24.09 -18.35 -19.51
N ARG A 544 24.61 -17.75 -18.43
CA ARG A 544 25.69 -18.31 -17.58
C ARG A 544 25.28 -18.62 -16.14
N MET A 545 23.99 -18.80 -15.84
CA MET A 545 23.59 -19.53 -14.64
C MET A 545 23.69 -21.04 -14.92
N LEU A 546 24.77 -21.67 -14.47
CA LEU A 546 24.83 -23.13 -14.38
C LEU A 546 23.87 -23.57 -13.27
N ASP A 547 22.64 -23.93 -13.66
CA ASP A 547 21.85 -24.87 -12.90
C ASP A 547 22.66 -26.18 -12.79
N LEU A 548 23.20 -26.44 -11.61
CA LEU A 548 23.73 -27.75 -11.27
C LEU A 548 22.68 -28.46 -10.42
N ASP A 549 21.69 -29.06 -11.09
CA ASP A 549 20.88 -30.19 -10.61
C ASP A 549 20.71 -30.22 -9.06
N GLY A 550 20.09 -29.18 -8.48
CA GLY A 550 19.72 -29.13 -7.06
C GLY A 550 20.83 -28.83 -6.04
N GLY A 551 21.91 -28.12 -6.42
CA GLY A 551 22.90 -27.55 -5.50
C GLY A 551 22.66 -26.06 -5.14
N PRO A 552 23.40 -25.48 -4.17
CA PRO A 552 23.30 -24.05 -3.83
C PRO A 552 23.81 -23.15 -4.97
N TRP A 553 23.15 -22.01 -5.17
CA TRP A 553 23.48 -21.01 -6.19
C TRP A 553 24.92 -20.49 -6.02
N VAL A 554 25.75 -20.60 -7.06
CA VAL A 554 27.10 -20.02 -7.08
C VAL A 554 27.08 -18.79 -7.99
N VAL A 555 27.19 -17.60 -7.39
CA VAL A 555 27.26 -16.34 -8.13
C VAL A 555 28.60 -16.29 -8.88
N SER A 556 28.55 -16.28 -10.22
CA SER A 556 29.76 -16.16 -11.02
C SER A 556 30.32 -14.73 -10.95
N ALA A 557 31.64 -14.59 -11.08
CA ALA A 557 32.31 -13.29 -11.16
C ALA A 557 32.00 -12.52 -12.47
N GLU A 558 31.15 -13.06 -13.35
CA GLU A 558 30.94 -12.58 -14.72
C GLU A 558 29.57 -11.91 -14.96
N LEU A 559 28.79 -11.62 -13.91
CA LEU A 559 27.47 -10.97 -14.01
C LEU A 559 27.51 -9.47 -14.42
N GLY A 560 28.69 -8.89 -14.63
CA GLY A 560 28.83 -7.46 -14.96
C GLY A 560 28.43 -6.53 -13.80
N ASP A 561 28.25 -5.24 -14.12
CA ASP A 561 27.97 -4.19 -13.13
C ASP A 561 26.50 -4.08 -12.73
N GLY A 562 25.58 -4.60 -13.54
CA GLY A 562 24.16 -4.72 -13.23
C GLY A 562 23.34 -5.32 -14.36
N GLY A 563 22.07 -5.64 -14.10
CA GLY A 563 21.15 -6.19 -15.10
C GLY A 563 19.82 -6.68 -14.52
N VAL A 564 18.97 -7.21 -15.40
CA VAL A 564 17.66 -7.80 -15.05
C VAL A 564 17.54 -9.21 -15.61
N TYR A 565 16.99 -10.10 -14.81
CA TYR A 565 16.62 -11.47 -15.18
C TYR A 565 15.12 -11.65 -15.04
N TRP A 566 14.49 -12.29 -16.03
CA TRP A 566 13.06 -12.62 -16.02
C TRP A 566 12.84 -14.06 -16.47
N ASP A 567 12.09 -14.83 -15.67
CA ASP A 567 11.61 -16.16 -16.04
C ASP A 567 10.10 -16.09 -16.35
N PRO A 568 9.71 -16.12 -17.65
CA PRO A 568 8.31 -16.07 -18.03
C PRO A 568 7.52 -17.34 -17.66
N GLY A 569 8.20 -18.47 -17.41
CA GLY A 569 7.57 -19.71 -16.95
C GLY A 569 7.19 -19.67 -15.48
N LEU A 570 7.95 -18.93 -14.67
CA LEU A 570 7.67 -18.71 -13.26
C LEU A 570 6.87 -17.42 -13.00
N ALA A 571 6.88 -16.46 -13.92
CA ALA A 571 6.35 -15.11 -13.71
C ALA A 571 7.07 -14.35 -12.56
N HIS A 572 8.36 -14.62 -12.41
CA HIS A 572 9.27 -14.01 -11.43
C HIS A 572 10.57 -13.60 -12.10
N GLY A 573 11.21 -12.57 -11.55
CA GLY A 573 12.49 -12.06 -12.00
C GLY A 573 13.27 -11.39 -10.88
N PHE A 574 14.45 -10.87 -11.20
CA PHE A 574 15.21 -10.03 -10.29
C PHE A 574 16.09 -9.05 -11.04
N ALA A 575 16.33 -7.89 -10.42
CA ALA A 575 17.36 -6.95 -10.85
C ALA A 575 18.58 -7.07 -9.93
N TRP A 576 19.78 -6.83 -10.46
CA TRP A 576 20.99 -6.75 -9.64
C TRP A 576 21.86 -5.57 -10.05
N MET A 577 22.63 -5.05 -9.09
CA MET A 577 23.70 -4.09 -9.37
C MET A 577 24.82 -4.17 -8.32
N ASN A 578 26.04 -3.83 -8.75
CA ASN A 578 27.15 -3.57 -7.83
C ASN A 578 26.96 -2.17 -7.21
N VAL A 579 27.15 -2.06 -5.90
CA VAL A 579 27.09 -0.80 -5.16
C VAL A 579 28.32 -0.64 -4.30
N ASP A 580 28.84 0.58 -4.27
CA ASP A 580 30.03 1.01 -3.52
C ASP A 580 29.67 1.91 -2.32
N GLY A 581 28.38 1.94 -1.95
CA GLY A 581 27.88 2.71 -0.82
C GLY A 581 26.56 2.18 -0.27
N ILE A 582 26.16 2.79 0.86
CA ILE A 582 24.90 2.52 1.55
C ILE A 582 23.80 3.49 1.11
N GLY A 583 22.54 3.05 1.23
CA GLY A 583 21.37 3.88 1.04
C GLY A 583 20.11 3.05 0.85
N THR A 584 19.07 3.71 0.33
CA THR A 584 17.85 3.02 -0.11
C THR A 584 17.91 2.79 -1.62
N PHE A 585 17.69 1.55 -2.04
CA PHE A 585 17.69 1.11 -3.43
C PHE A 585 16.33 0.49 -3.76
N ALA A 586 15.84 0.65 -4.97
CA ALA A 586 14.59 0.04 -5.43
C ALA A 586 14.71 -0.33 -6.90
N ILE A 587 13.79 -1.16 -7.38
CA ILE A 587 13.58 -1.34 -8.81
C ILE A 587 12.59 -0.31 -9.32
N GLY A 588 12.81 0.18 -10.53
CA GLY A 588 11.92 1.13 -11.17
C GLY A 588 12.11 1.17 -12.68
N VAL A 589 11.15 1.73 -13.39
CA VAL A 589 11.25 1.97 -14.84
C VAL A 589 11.64 3.41 -15.07
N ALA A 590 12.58 3.64 -16.00
CA ALA A 590 12.93 4.99 -16.42
C ALA A 590 11.70 5.63 -17.08
N ILE A 591 11.15 6.67 -16.46
CA ILE A 591 10.08 7.47 -17.08
C ILE A 591 10.75 8.59 -17.84
N CYS A 592 10.27 8.86 -19.03
CA CYS A 592 10.52 10.09 -19.74
C CYS A 592 9.56 11.15 -19.15
N PRO A 593 9.99 12.04 -18.23
CA PRO A 593 9.05 12.86 -17.46
C PRO A 593 8.22 13.79 -18.37
N ALA A 594 8.79 14.15 -19.51
CA ALA A 594 8.17 14.98 -20.53
C ALA A 594 7.18 14.25 -21.47
N ASP A 595 7.12 12.90 -21.44
CA ASP A 595 6.08 12.08 -22.08
C ASP A 595 4.91 11.93 -21.11
N CYS A 596 4.19 13.04 -20.93
CA CYS A 596 3.24 13.26 -19.84
C CYS A 596 1.77 13.16 -20.32
N TRP A 597 1.53 12.80 -21.57
CA TRP A 597 0.19 12.57 -22.13
C TRP A 597 -0.39 11.19 -21.72
N PRO A 598 -1.55 11.13 -21.03
CA PRO A 598 -2.10 9.89 -20.47
C PRO A 598 -2.75 8.94 -21.50
N GLY A 599 -2.92 9.37 -22.75
CA GLY A 599 -3.56 8.58 -23.82
C GLY A 599 -2.62 7.67 -24.62
N ALA A 600 -1.30 7.78 -24.43
CA ALA A 600 -0.27 6.92 -25.00
C ALA A 600 1.10 7.42 -24.49
N GLY A 601 1.52 7.02 -23.28
CA GLY A 601 2.94 7.09 -22.91
C GLY A 601 3.70 6.13 -23.81
N ASP A 602 3.96 6.58 -25.05
CA ASP A 602 4.46 5.77 -26.15
C ASP A 602 5.99 5.82 -26.24
N GLY A 603 6.63 6.44 -25.24
CA GLY A 603 8.06 6.59 -25.14
C GLY A 603 8.58 7.66 -26.09
N VAL A 604 7.75 8.64 -26.48
CA VAL A 604 8.15 9.75 -27.36
C VAL A 604 7.54 11.04 -26.83
N VAL A 605 8.39 12.02 -26.54
CA VAL A 605 7.92 13.39 -26.26
C VAL A 605 7.56 14.06 -27.58
N ASP A 606 6.27 14.30 -27.80
CA ASP A 606 5.77 14.80 -29.07
C ASP A 606 4.69 15.91 -28.95
N ALA A 607 3.99 16.17 -30.05
CA ALA A 607 2.96 17.20 -30.10
C ALA A 607 1.77 16.91 -29.18
N GLY A 608 1.55 15.65 -28.80
CA GLY A 608 0.64 15.25 -27.75
C GLY A 608 1.03 15.90 -26.43
N ASP A 609 2.22 15.59 -25.89
CA ASP A 609 2.67 16.10 -24.58
C ASP A 609 2.62 17.61 -24.48
N LEU A 610 3.06 18.29 -25.53
CA LEU A 610 2.97 19.74 -25.66
C LEU A 610 1.52 20.23 -25.56
N GLN A 611 0.61 19.58 -26.27
CA GLN A 611 -0.81 19.91 -26.20
C GLN A 611 -1.37 19.65 -24.80
N PHE A 612 -0.84 18.68 -24.06
CA PHE A 612 -1.28 18.38 -22.69
C PHE A 612 -0.81 19.43 -21.69
N VAL A 613 0.46 19.86 -21.73
CA VAL A 613 0.98 20.99 -20.93
C VAL A 613 0.14 22.24 -21.18
N LEU A 614 -0.10 22.57 -22.45
CA LEU A 614 -0.86 23.76 -22.82
C LEU A 614 -2.34 23.68 -22.40
N SER A 615 -2.91 22.48 -22.31
CA SER A 615 -4.31 22.27 -21.90
C SER A 615 -4.53 22.41 -20.39
N ASN A 616 -3.48 22.21 -19.59
CA ASN A 616 -3.53 22.29 -18.12
C ASN A 616 -2.82 23.56 -17.59
N TRP A 617 -2.54 24.54 -18.46
CA TRP A 617 -1.77 25.74 -18.11
C TRP A 617 -2.37 26.55 -16.95
N GLY A 618 -1.56 26.77 -15.91
CA GLY A 618 -1.91 27.56 -14.74
C GLY A 618 -2.81 26.84 -13.72
N GLU A 619 -3.04 25.53 -13.88
CA GLU A 619 -3.64 24.71 -12.82
C GLU A 619 -2.70 24.66 -11.60
N VAL A 620 -3.26 24.48 -10.39
CA VAL A 620 -2.48 24.51 -9.14
C VAL A 620 -2.74 23.28 -8.26
N GLY A 621 -1.70 22.53 -7.88
CA GLY A 621 -1.78 21.33 -7.02
C GLY A 621 -0.54 20.43 -7.12
N ALA A 622 -0.21 19.69 -6.04
CA ALA A 622 1.05 18.93 -5.93
C ALA A 622 1.15 17.68 -6.85
N TYR A 623 0.15 17.43 -7.71
CA TYR A 623 0.02 16.23 -8.53
C TYR A 623 -0.76 16.53 -9.82
N LEU A 624 -0.35 17.58 -10.53
CA LEU A 624 -0.94 17.91 -11.81
C LEU A 624 -0.25 17.12 -12.94
N PRO A 625 -1.02 16.59 -13.90
CA PRO A 625 -0.43 16.02 -15.11
C PRO A 625 0.41 17.07 -15.86
N CYS A 626 1.65 16.71 -16.24
CA CYS A 626 2.62 17.59 -16.89
C CYS A 626 3.09 18.81 -16.07
N ASP A 627 2.96 18.79 -14.74
CA ASP A 627 3.77 19.61 -13.84
C ASP A 627 5.12 18.89 -13.65
N LEU A 628 6.07 19.23 -14.50
CA LEU A 628 7.34 18.53 -14.69
C LEU A 628 8.41 18.98 -13.68
N ASP A 629 8.33 20.22 -13.19
CA ASP A 629 9.23 20.73 -12.15
C ASP A 629 8.65 20.59 -10.72
N LEU A 630 7.37 20.23 -10.62
CA LEU A 630 6.62 19.94 -9.40
C LEU A 630 6.55 21.14 -8.44
N ASP A 631 6.55 22.34 -8.99
CA ASP A 631 6.28 23.57 -8.23
C ASP A 631 4.79 23.71 -7.89
N GLY A 632 3.96 22.79 -8.39
CA GLY A 632 2.52 22.74 -8.20
C GLY A 632 1.77 23.59 -9.20
N ILE A 633 2.40 24.06 -10.30
CA ILE A 633 1.82 24.89 -11.34
C ILE A 633 2.31 24.43 -12.72
N VAL A 634 1.38 24.02 -13.60
CA VAL A 634 1.76 23.78 -15.01
C VAL A 634 1.99 25.13 -15.71
N GLY A 635 3.24 25.39 -16.10
CA GLY A 635 3.67 26.71 -16.53
C GLY A 635 4.84 26.73 -17.52
N PRO A 636 5.51 27.90 -17.63
CA PRO A 636 6.59 28.12 -18.60
C PRO A 636 7.75 27.14 -18.47
N VAL A 637 8.05 26.68 -17.27
CA VAL A 637 9.17 25.77 -17.01
C VAL A 637 8.84 24.37 -17.53
N ASP A 638 7.61 23.89 -17.31
CA ASP A 638 7.14 22.60 -17.82
C ASP A 638 7.08 22.55 -19.35
N LEU A 639 6.64 23.65 -19.98
CA LEU A 639 6.69 23.77 -21.44
C LEU A 639 8.11 23.69 -21.97
N MET A 640 9.06 24.34 -21.30
CA MET A 640 10.45 24.26 -21.69
C MET A 640 11.00 22.84 -21.51
N LEU A 641 10.59 22.13 -20.46
CA LEU A 641 10.98 20.75 -20.21
C LEU A 641 10.43 19.78 -21.27
N VAL A 642 9.20 19.97 -21.75
CA VAL A 642 8.67 19.20 -22.91
C VAL A 642 9.44 19.51 -24.19
N LEU A 643 9.70 20.78 -24.48
CA LEU A 643 10.41 21.17 -25.70
C LEU A 643 11.88 20.72 -25.68
N ALA A 644 12.52 20.69 -24.51
CA ALA A 644 13.91 20.27 -24.34
C ALA A 644 14.11 18.76 -24.53
N ASN A 645 13.06 17.96 -24.32
CA ASN A 645 13.12 16.50 -24.40
C ASN A 645 12.43 15.94 -25.65
N TRP A 646 12.19 16.78 -26.67
CA TRP A 646 11.44 16.42 -27.87
C TRP A 646 12.06 15.26 -28.67
N GLY A 647 11.29 14.19 -28.88
CA GLY A 647 11.71 13.00 -29.61
C GLY A 647 11.54 11.70 -28.82
N ALA A 648 12.03 10.59 -29.39
CA ALA A 648 11.93 9.29 -28.76
C ALA A 648 12.79 9.24 -27.49
N CYS A 649 12.22 8.73 -26.41
CA CYS A 649 12.87 8.47 -25.14
C CYS A 649 13.74 7.21 -25.31
N THR A 650 14.87 7.33 -26.01
CA THR A 650 15.81 6.21 -26.22
C THR A 650 17.01 6.31 -25.31
N ASP A 651 17.41 5.15 -24.79
CA ASP A 651 18.69 4.88 -24.16
C ASP A 651 19.84 5.45 -25.00
N GLY A 652 20.77 6.18 -24.37
CA GLY A 652 21.87 6.89 -25.03
C GLY A 652 22.87 5.99 -25.74
N ASP A 653 22.52 5.51 -26.93
CA ASP A 653 23.37 4.71 -27.82
C ASP A 653 23.82 5.55 -29.03
N ASP A 654 24.38 6.74 -28.78
CA ASP A 654 25.22 7.45 -29.75
C ASP A 654 26.68 7.30 -29.32
N GLY A 655 27.29 6.21 -29.77
CA GLY A 655 28.71 5.97 -29.58
C GLY A 655 29.57 7.07 -30.19
N ASP A 656 30.10 7.96 -29.36
CA ASP A 656 31.48 8.44 -29.41
C ASP A 656 31.80 9.41 -28.24
N ALA A 657 32.92 9.11 -27.57
CA ALA A 657 33.70 9.96 -26.65
C ALA A 657 33.10 10.33 -25.28
N GLY A 658 33.85 9.98 -24.22
CA GLY A 658 33.46 10.22 -22.84
C GLY A 658 33.15 11.67 -22.49
N GLY A 659 32.08 11.85 -21.72
CA GLY A 659 31.63 13.11 -21.13
C GLY A 659 30.69 12.80 -19.96
N SER A 660 30.89 13.50 -18.85
CA SER A 660 30.08 13.46 -17.63
C SER A 660 28.61 13.77 -17.86
N ASP A 661 27.76 13.28 -16.97
CA ASP A 661 26.34 13.65 -16.80
C ASP A 661 26.07 15.15 -17.03
N PRO A 662 24.91 15.54 -17.60
CA PRO A 662 24.52 16.93 -17.62
C PRO A 662 24.37 17.46 -16.18
N PRO A 663 24.90 18.66 -15.85
CA PRO A 663 24.81 19.21 -14.51
C PRO A 663 23.37 19.65 -14.17
N PRO A 664 23.04 19.79 -12.88
CA PRO A 664 21.69 20.10 -12.42
C PRO A 664 21.25 21.50 -12.87
N ILE A 665 19.97 21.66 -13.19
CA ILE A 665 19.34 22.99 -13.34
C ILE A 665 18.72 23.33 -12.00
N ASP A 666 19.37 24.20 -11.23
CA ASP A 666 18.77 24.84 -10.07
C ASP A 666 18.03 26.14 -10.48
N SER A 667 17.13 26.61 -9.63
CA SER A 667 16.26 27.76 -9.89
C SER A 667 16.97 29.13 -9.91
N GLU A 668 18.31 29.16 -9.87
CA GLU A 668 19.10 30.41 -9.91
C GLU A 668 20.19 30.46 -11.01
N GLY A 669 20.37 29.43 -11.83
CA GLY A 669 21.34 29.41 -12.93
C GLY A 669 20.77 28.91 -14.26
N TRP A 670 20.50 29.82 -15.21
CA TRP A 670 20.23 29.47 -16.61
C TRP A 670 21.52 28.88 -17.22
N GLY A 671 21.50 27.58 -17.57
CA GLY A 671 22.70 26.77 -17.82
C GLY A 671 23.45 27.05 -19.12
N GLU A 672 24.79 27.02 -19.06
CA GLU A 672 25.71 27.09 -20.21
C GLU A 672 25.82 25.71 -20.91
N CYS A 673 25.68 25.64 -22.24
CA CYS A 673 25.93 24.41 -23.03
C CYS A 673 27.45 24.16 -23.11
N THR A 674 27.93 22.99 -22.69
CA THR A 674 29.38 22.67 -22.72
C THR A 674 29.83 21.75 -23.87
N HIS A 675 28.94 21.29 -24.75
CA HIS A 675 29.29 20.39 -25.88
C HIS A 675 28.55 20.77 -27.20
N GLU A 676 29.24 20.61 -28.35
CA GLU A 676 28.69 20.83 -29.70
C GLU A 676 28.41 19.51 -30.44
N PRO A 677 27.29 19.42 -31.21
CA PRO A 677 26.29 20.47 -31.43
C PRO A 677 25.17 20.49 -30.36
N CYS A 678 24.85 21.68 -29.80
CA CYS A 678 23.73 21.88 -28.86
C CYS A 678 22.43 22.09 -29.69
N HIS A 679 21.54 21.09 -29.77
CA HIS A 679 20.37 21.12 -30.65
C HIS A 679 19.26 22.11 -30.23
N GLY A 680 19.33 22.67 -29.00
CA GLY A 680 18.36 23.64 -28.46
C GLY A 680 18.82 25.11 -28.43
N ASP A 681 20.09 25.38 -28.73
CA ASP A 681 20.64 26.75 -28.88
C ASP A 681 20.47 27.18 -30.34
N LEU A 682 19.30 27.74 -30.63
CA LEU A 682 18.86 28.10 -31.97
C LEU A 682 19.46 29.43 -32.43
N ASP A 683 19.90 30.28 -31.51
CA ASP A 683 20.55 31.55 -31.79
C ASP A 683 22.09 31.46 -31.81
N GLY A 684 22.65 30.34 -31.34
CA GLY A 684 24.07 30.00 -31.37
C GLY A 684 24.90 30.74 -30.33
N ASN A 685 24.30 31.17 -29.22
CA ASN A 685 24.95 31.97 -28.18
C ASN A 685 25.60 31.13 -27.07
N GLY A 686 25.44 29.80 -27.10
CA GLY A 686 25.98 28.84 -26.14
C GLY A 686 25.10 28.62 -24.91
N THR A 687 23.89 29.18 -24.86
CA THR A 687 22.92 29.04 -23.77
C THR A 687 21.52 28.81 -24.33
N VAL A 688 20.72 27.95 -23.70
CA VAL A 688 19.31 27.76 -24.08
C VAL A 688 18.47 28.75 -23.28
N ASP A 689 17.94 29.78 -23.94
CA ASP A 689 17.32 30.94 -23.30
C ASP A 689 16.01 31.43 -24.01
N PRO A 690 15.29 32.43 -23.47
CA PRO A 690 14.06 32.95 -24.09
C PRO A 690 14.23 33.63 -25.46
N GLY A 691 15.45 33.77 -25.97
CA GLY A 691 15.84 34.16 -27.31
C GLY A 691 15.68 33.03 -28.32
N ASP A 692 15.99 31.79 -27.94
CA ASP A 692 15.80 30.59 -28.77
C ASP A 692 14.32 30.32 -29.04
N LEU A 693 13.48 30.50 -28.01
CA LEU A 693 12.02 30.48 -28.12
C LEU A 693 11.50 31.50 -29.15
N ALA A 694 12.12 32.67 -29.26
CA ALA A 694 11.72 33.69 -30.23
C ALA A 694 12.10 33.32 -31.68
N ILE A 695 13.17 32.55 -31.89
CA ILE A 695 13.60 32.06 -33.21
C ILE A 695 12.68 30.94 -33.70
N LEU A 696 12.27 30.04 -32.81
CA LEU A 696 11.36 28.93 -33.14
C LEU A 696 9.98 29.44 -33.60
N PHE A 697 9.49 30.55 -33.01
CA PHE A 697 8.27 31.23 -33.47
C PHE A 697 8.48 32.08 -34.75
N ALA A 698 9.69 32.58 -35.02
CA ALA A 698 9.99 33.35 -36.23
C ALA A 698 10.05 32.48 -37.50
N PHE A 699 10.56 31.25 -37.40
CA PHE A 699 10.65 30.31 -38.54
C PHE A 699 9.29 29.84 -39.08
N TRP A 700 8.22 29.98 -38.31
CA TRP A 700 6.86 29.62 -38.73
C TRP A 700 6.09 30.78 -39.38
N SER A 701 6.71 31.95 -39.54
CA SER A 701 6.08 33.16 -40.08
C SER A 701 6.52 33.55 -41.51
N GLU A 702 7.43 32.80 -42.15
CA GLU A 702 7.79 33.07 -43.55
C GLU A 702 6.78 32.44 -44.53
N PRO A 703 6.30 33.18 -45.55
CA PRO A 703 5.36 32.64 -46.53
C PRO A 703 6.09 31.71 -47.52
N HIS A 704 5.75 30.42 -47.49
CA HIS A 704 6.14 29.51 -48.57
C HIS A 704 5.56 29.97 -49.92
N PRO A 705 6.36 30.01 -51.00
CA PRO A 705 5.91 30.40 -52.33
C PRO A 705 4.95 29.36 -52.92
N GLU A 706 3.89 29.81 -53.59
CA GLU A 706 2.88 28.94 -54.21
C GLU A 706 3.48 27.89 -55.18
N PRO A 707 2.96 26.66 -55.20
CA PRO A 707 3.39 25.65 -56.16
C PRO A 707 2.73 25.90 -57.52
N GLY A 708 3.55 26.02 -58.57
CA GLY A 708 3.08 25.90 -59.96
C GLY A 708 2.50 24.50 -60.25
N PRO A 709 1.71 24.36 -61.32
CA PRO A 709 0.93 23.14 -61.57
C PRO A 709 1.83 21.93 -61.84
N SER A 710 1.36 20.81 -61.32
CA SER A 710 1.95 19.48 -61.36
C SER A 710 2.37 19.01 -62.76
N HIS A 711 3.55 18.40 -62.80
CA HIS A 711 3.80 17.31 -63.73
C HIS A 711 4.27 16.10 -62.93
N ASP A 712 3.51 15.02 -63.11
CA ASP A 712 3.77 13.63 -62.78
C ASP A 712 3.49 13.24 -61.31
N GLY A 713 2.43 12.44 -61.18
CA GLY A 713 1.79 12.13 -59.90
C GLY A 713 2.44 11.00 -59.14
N GLU A 714 2.38 11.15 -57.82
CA GLU A 714 2.12 10.07 -56.86
C GLU A 714 1.52 10.73 -55.61
N ALA A 715 0.44 10.15 -55.08
CA ALA A 715 -0.24 10.64 -53.89
C ALA A 715 0.48 10.10 -52.65
N GLY A 716 1.16 10.98 -51.92
CA GLY A 716 1.54 10.78 -50.51
C GLY A 716 0.60 11.59 -49.61
N SER A 717 0.02 10.93 -48.60
CA SER A 717 -0.84 11.54 -47.59
C SER A 717 -0.09 12.66 -46.84
N ARG A 718 -0.59 13.89 -46.91
CA ARG A 718 -0.14 14.98 -46.05
C ARG A 718 -0.91 14.94 -44.72
N THR A 719 -0.14 15.07 -43.66
CA THR A 719 -0.48 15.36 -42.27
C THR A 719 -1.54 16.47 -42.13
N ASP A 720 -2.62 16.18 -41.40
CA ASP A 720 -3.50 17.20 -40.83
C ASP A 720 -2.77 17.87 -39.65
N GLY A 721 -1.90 18.84 -39.95
CA GLY A 721 -1.26 19.68 -38.94
C GLY A 721 -2.26 20.67 -38.35
N VAL A 722 -2.40 20.69 -37.02
CA VAL A 722 -3.07 21.76 -36.29
C VAL A 722 -2.11 22.94 -36.22
N GLY A 723 -2.45 24.06 -36.87
CA GLY A 723 -1.69 25.30 -36.78
C GLY A 723 -2.03 26.06 -35.50
N LEU A 724 -1.02 26.32 -34.66
CA LEU A 724 -1.15 27.26 -33.54
C LEU A 724 -1.10 28.69 -34.08
N ALA A 725 -2.22 29.41 -34.03
CA ALA A 725 -2.28 30.82 -34.38
C ALA A 725 -2.31 31.66 -33.09
N ILE A 726 -1.20 32.30 -32.75
CA ILE A 726 -1.20 33.38 -31.75
C ILE A 726 -1.74 34.63 -32.46
N ALA A 727 -2.85 35.17 -31.96
CA ALA A 727 -3.39 36.42 -32.47
C ALA A 727 -2.52 37.58 -31.99
N ASP A 728 -2.30 38.57 -32.86
CA ASP A 728 -1.81 39.90 -32.50
C ASP A 728 -2.72 40.48 -31.39
N LEU A 729 -2.24 40.48 -30.15
CA LEU A 729 -3.03 40.77 -28.96
C LEU A 729 -3.15 42.27 -28.72
N ASP A 730 -2.35 43.10 -29.40
CA ASP A 730 -2.36 44.55 -29.25
C ASP A 730 -2.71 45.35 -30.50
N GLY A 731 -2.93 44.65 -31.62
CA GLY A 731 -3.48 45.16 -32.85
C GLY A 731 -2.48 45.92 -33.71
N ASP A 732 -1.18 45.70 -33.55
CA ASP A 732 -0.12 46.40 -34.27
C ASP A 732 0.23 45.79 -35.64
N GLY A 733 -0.38 44.65 -35.96
CA GLY A 733 -0.23 43.90 -37.20
C GLY A 733 0.96 42.94 -37.21
N ARG A 734 1.57 42.67 -36.05
CA ARG A 734 2.68 41.72 -35.87
C ARG A 734 2.37 40.78 -34.72
N VAL A 735 3.06 39.63 -34.70
CA VAL A 735 3.09 38.73 -33.55
C VAL A 735 4.51 38.80 -33.02
N ASP A 736 4.69 39.42 -31.85
CA ASP A 736 6.02 39.69 -31.32
C ASP A 736 6.17 39.47 -29.80
N ARG A 737 7.35 39.82 -29.28
CA ARG A 737 7.73 39.61 -27.87
C ARG A 737 6.80 40.35 -26.89
N ALA A 738 6.09 41.37 -27.33
CA ALA A 738 5.11 42.10 -26.52
C ALA A 738 3.78 41.34 -26.39
N ASP A 739 3.34 40.62 -27.43
CA ASP A 739 2.17 39.74 -27.38
C ASP A 739 2.42 38.55 -26.44
N LEU A 740 3.61 37.95 -26.54
CA LEU A 740 4.01 36.84 -25.68
C LEU A 740 4.09 37.27 -24.21
N ARG A 741 4.60 38.48 -23.93
CA ARG A 741 4.62 39.04 -22.57
C ARG A 741 3.22 39.33 -22.02
N ARG A 742 2.25 39.69 -22.86
CA ARG A 742 0.86 39.87 -22.43
C ARG A 742 0.23 38.54 -22.04
N LEU A 743 0.40 37.52 -22.89
CA LEU A 743 -0.07 36.15 -22.63
C LEU A 743 0.47 35.60 -21.31
N LEU A 744 1.79 35.75 -21.07
CA LEU A 744 2.48 35.25 -19.88
C LEU A 744 2.22 36.09 -18.61
N SER A 745 1.62 37.28 -18.73
CA SER A 745 1.29 38.15 -17.59
C SER A 745 -0.09 37.90 -16.98
N GLY A 746 -0.85 36.94 -17.51
CA GLY A 746 -2.17 36.55 -17.01
C GLY A 746 -3.24 37.65 -17.10
N ARG A 747 -3.13 38.57 -18.06
CA ARG A 747 -4.14 39.63 -18.32
C ARG A 747 -4.88 39.43 -19.63
#